data_AF-A0A2V7QYU1-F1
#
_entry.id   AF-A0A2V7QYU1-F1
#
_cell.length_a   1.000
_cell.length_b   1.000
_cell.length_c   1.000
_cell.angle_alpha   90.00
_cell.angle_beta   90.00
_cell.angle_gamma   90.00
#
_symmetry.space_group_name_H-M   'P 1'
#
loop_
_entity.id
_entity.type
_entity.pdbx_description
1 polymer ?
#
loop_
_entity_poly.entity_id
_entity_poly.type
_entity_poly.pdbx_seq_one_letter_code
_entity_poly.pdbx_strand_id
1 'polypeptide(L)'
;MLLLALALAQGPQSDQGPIELQPGMIITQSVRVVPKTYRFAGPPIIVRGNNVTVDFRGATLQGTDPEADPDQARDTAIVIDRGSNIRIDKARIHGYKIGILARGTQQLTLQDNDLSDNWKPRLFSLIEHESLVDWLSFHHNEKDEWLRFGAALYLQDVKGAVVRRNTVLGGMNGLLLVRTNGAMIRDNTFSFNSGLGIGLYRSSDDTIIHNQLDYNVRGYSHRVYARGQDSADLLLFEQSSRNVVALNSLTHGGDGVFLWAGQTTMDSGTGGANDNLFYGNDVSYATANGVEVTFSRNEIIANRAWGSEYGVWGGYSFQTEIVGNDFRGNRTGVAIEHGQDNVIAHNQFDRDSTAIRLWADSIEPSEWGYPKHHDTRSRDYRIGGNEFGGNRMILNARNTTGLDTLAAISRPSPPAFLGNLRRPSPPLAGRDRSAIIVDDWGPYDWETPKLWPVDSTRAIPLRLVTLGPGGRWRLVSLRGVTTLSRAAGRIGDTIAVTPRRDATGNWELMLESGGTRFSYARFEPRIDWSVRFSDSSGVVSPGATPRGLPRLDMMWYRPPPAYAFLPQGNWSLTATGTVNLEPGTYSIRTISDDAVRVWLDSALVIDAWTPHESQVDYAPITAGEHKLRVEYRQVDGWVELRLDITRGSARSPGSPGPH
;
A
#
# COMPACT_ATOMS: atom_id res chain seq x y z
N MET A 1 -50.51 -5.89 -0.02
CA MET A 1 -50.42 -4.52 0.54
C MET A 1 -49.72 -3.64 -0.49
N LEU A 2 -50.44 -2.67 -1.03
CA LEU A 2 -49.99 -1.74 -2.08
C LEU A 2 -48.99 -0.73 -1.48
N LEU A 3 -47.78 -0.66 -2.03
CA LEU A 3 -46.80 0.40 -1.73
C LEU A 3 -47.07 1.61 -2.65
N LEU A 4 -47.55 2.71 -2.07
CA LEU A 4 -47.65 4.00 -2.74
C LEU A 4 -46.24 4.61 -2.85
N ALA A 5 -45.71 4.71 -4.06
CA ALA A 5 -44.56 5.56 -4.37
C ALA A 5 -45.08 6.97 -4.68
N LEU A 6 -44.84 7.94 -3.79
CA LEU A 6 -45.04 9.36 -4.12
C LEU A 6 -43.84 9.86 -4.93
N ALA A 7 -44.05 10.09 -6.22
CA ALA A 7 -43.19 10.91 -7.05
C ALA A 7 -43.62 12.38 -6.89
N LEU A 8 -42.71 13.24 -6.41
CA LEU A 8 -42.91 14.69 -6.42
C LEU A 8 -42.36 15.29 -7.71
N ALA A 9 -43.23 16.01 -8.42
CA ALA A 9 -42.96 16.69 -9.69
C ALA A 9 -42.19 18.02 -9.52
N GLN A 10 -41.53 18.42 -10.60
CA GLN A 10 -40.58 19.54 -10.70
C GLN A 10 -41.23 20.93 -10.56
N GLY A 11 -40.56 21.79 -9.80
CA GLY A 11 -40.69 23.26 -9.79
C GLY A 11 -39.34 23.90 -9.42
N PRO A 12 -39.07 25.17 -9.77
CA PRO A 12 -37.78 25.82 -9.53
C PRO A 12 -37.55 26.09 -8.04
N GLN A 13 -36.32 25.79 -7.57
CA GLN A 13 -35.76 25.99 -6.22
C GLN A 13 -36.79 25.90 -5.09
N SER A 14 -37.10 24.67 -4.67
CA SER A 14 -37.88 24.46 -3.46
C SER A 14 -37.03 24.86 -2.24
N ASP A 15 -37.58 25.79 -1.48
CA ASP A 15 -37.22 26.21 -0.13
C ASP A 15 -37.51 25.06 0.88
N GLN A 16 -37.14 23.82 0.52
CA GLN A 16 -37.27 22.67 1.40
C GLN A 16 -36.18 22.80 2.47
N GLY A 17 -36.62 22.84 3.73
CA GLY A 17 -35.73 22.81 4.87
C GLY A 17 -34.77 21.62 4.83
N PRO A 18 -33.68 21.65 5.61
CA PRO A 18 -32.69 20.58 5.61
C PRO A 18 -33.33 19.20 5.83
N ILE A 19 -32.85 18.20 5.09
CA ILE A 19 -33.34 16.82 5.20
C ILE A 19 -32.54 16.03 6.23
N GLU A 20 -33.17 15.01 6.80
CA GLU A 20 -32.47 13.96 7.55
C GLU A 20 -32.23 12.74 6.66
N LEU A 21 -31.02 12.18 6.73
CA LEU A 21 -30.66 10.98 6.00
C LEU A 21 -31.24 9.73 6.67
N GLN A 22 -31.63 8.77 5.84
CA GLN A 22 -32.04 7.43 6.26
C GLN A 22 -31.36 6.38 5.36
N PRO A 23 -31.04 5.18 5.86
CA PRO A 23 -30.47 4.11 5.03
C PRO A 23 -31.32 3.84 3.79
N GLY A 24 -30.69 3.72 2.63
CA GLY A 24 -31.38 3.48 1.35
C GLY A 24 -32.13 4.69 0.77
N MET A 25 -32.03 5.88 1.38
CA MET A 25 -32.69 7.09 0.87
C MET A 25 -32.20 7.43 -0.54
N ILE A 26 -33.15 7.78 -1.41
CA ILE A 26 -32.88 8.20 -2.79
C ILE A 26 -33.07 9.71 -2.89
N ILE A 27 -32.00 10.42 -3.27
CA ILE A 27 -31.98 11.86 -3.50
C ILE A 27 -31.96 12.12 -5.02
N THR A 28 -33.01 12.75 -5.52
CA THR A 28 -33.18 13.07 -6.95
C THR A 28 -33.21 14.57 -7.26
N GLN A 29 -33.16 15.42 -6.24
CA GLN A 29 -33.17 16.87 -6.35
C GLN A 29 -32.13 17.45 -5.37
N SER A 30 -31.74 18.70 -5.60
CA SER A 30 -30.77 19.37 -4.73
C SER A 30 -31.31 19.52 -3.31
N VAL A 31 -30.49 19.22 -2.30
CA VAL A 31 -30.87 19.23 -0.89
C VAL A 31 -29.73 19.71 0.00
N ARG A 32 -30.08 20.16 1.20
CA ARG A 32 -29.15 20.39 2.31
C ARG A 32 -29.39 19.36 3.39
N VAL A 33 -28.35 18.78 3.95
CA VAL A 33 -28.44 17.80 5.05
C VAL A 33 -28.36 18.51 6.40
N VAL A 34 -29.05 17.98 7.42
CA VAL A 34 -28.86 18.42 8.81
C VAL A 34 -27.45 18.03 9.30
N PRO A 35 -26.62 18.97 9.80
CA PRO A 35 -25.25 18.69 10.20
C PRO A 35 -25.17 17.96 11.55
N LYS A 36 -25.30 16.64 11.52
CA LYS A 36 -25.12 15.75 12.67
C LYS A 36 -24.39 14.46 12.26
N THR A 37 -24.09 13.60 13.24
CA THR A 37 -23.60 12.25 12.98
C THR A 37 -24.78 11.29 12.75
N TYR A 38 -24.80 10.69 11.57
CA TYR A 38 -25.69 9.61 11.19
C TYR A 38 -24.93 8.29 11.33
N ARG A 39 -25.37 7.45 12.26
CA ARG A 39 -24.77 6.13 12.51
C ARG A 39 -25.63 5.06 11.87
N PHE A 40 -25.23 4.58 10.70
CA PHE A 40 -25.89 3.45 10.07
C PHE A 40 -24.96 2.70 9.10
N ALA A 41 -25.13 1.38 9.09
CA ALA A 41 -24.59 0.46 8.10
C ALA A 41 -25.75 -0.08 7.22
N GLY A 42 -25.43 -0.77 6.13
CA GLY A 42 -26.42 -1.33 5.21
C GLY A 42 -26.64 -0.49 3.94
N PRO A 43 -27.88 -0.37 3.42
CA PRO A 43 -28.13 0.24 2.12
C PRO A 43 -27.62 1.69 2.00
N PRO A 44 -26.92 2.03 0.90
CA PRO A 44 -26.29 3.34 0.73
C PRO A 44 -27.33 4.46 0.55
N ILE A 45 -26.91 5.71 0.75
CA ILE A 45 -27.63 6.86 0.20
C ILE A 45 -27.43 6.87 -1.31
N ILE A 46 -28.52 6.93 -2.08
CA ILE A 46 -28.47 6.89 -3.55
C ILE A 46 -28.72 8.30 -4.08
N VAL A 47 -27.80 8.84 -4.88
CA VAL A 47 -27.97 10.09 -5.61
C VAL A 47 -28.08 9.79 -7.09
N ARG A 48 -29.12 10.29 -7.76
CA ARG A 48 -29.30 10.11 -9.21
C ARG A 48 -30.15 11.22 -9.83
N GLY A 49 -29.92 11.49 -11.09
CA GLY A 49 -30.62 12.55 -11.83
C GLY A 49 -29.65 13.58 -12.37
N ASN A 50 -30.17 14.75 -12.77
CA ASN A 50 -29.35 15.80 -13.36
C ASN A 50 -29.44 17.06 -12.52
N ASN A 51 -28.33 17.82 -12.43
CA ASN A 51 -28.27 19.09 -11.71
C ASN A 51 -28.63 18.96 -10.21
N VAL A 52 -28.05 17.95 -9.55
CA VAL A 52 -28.31 17.64 -8.15
C VAL A 52 -27.11 18.03 -7.30
N THR A 53 -27.29 18.95 -6.35
CA THR A 53 -26.30 19.27 -5.32
C THR A 53 -26.78 18.73 -3.97
N VAL A 54 -25.97 17.89 -3.35
CA VAL A 54 -26.16 17.44 -1.97
C VAL A 54 -25.12 18.13 -1.09
N ASP A 55 -25.53 19.16 -0.38
CA ASP A 55 -24.69 19.87 0.59
C ASP A 55 -24.85 19.24 1.97
N PHE A 56 -23.83 18.49 2.40
CA PHE A 56 -23.83 17.80 3.69
C PHE A 56 -23.58 18.76 4.86
N ARG A 57 -23.05 19.96 4.61
CA ARG A 57 -22.78 20.96 5.65
C ARG A 57 -21.93 20.44 6.83
N GLY A 58 -21.07 19.45 6.58
CA GLY A 58 -20.27 18.79 7.61
C GLY A 58 -20.96 17.62 8.33
N ALA A 59 -22.16 17.20 7.88
CA ALA A 59 -22.79 15.98 8.37
C ALA A 59 -21.86 14.77 8.21
N THR A 60 -21.87 13.91 9.22
CA THR A 60 -21.02 12.72 9.27
C THR A 60 -21.84 11.46 9.04
N LEU A 61 -21.46 10.63 8.09
CA LEU A 61 -21.90 9.24 8.00
C LEU A 61 -20.85 8.36 8.67
N GLN A 62 -21.28 7.55 9.63
CA GLN A 62 -20.43 6.65 10.40
C GLN A 62 -20.91 5.20 10.22
N GLY A 63 -20.14 4.39 9.50
CA GLY A 63 -20.49 3.01 9.13
C GLY A 63 -20.13 1.96 10.19
N THR A 64 -19.06 2.20 10.94
CA THR A 64 -18.58 1.35 12.05
C THR A 64 -18.23 2.18 13.28
N ASP A 65 -18.07 1.55 14.44
CA ASP A 65 -17.58 2.26 15.64
C ASP A 65 -16.18 2.83 15.38
N PRO A 66 -15.89 4.12 15.67
CA PRO A 66 -14.54 4.68 15.53
C PRO A 66 -13.44 3.93 16.30
N GLU A 67 -13.80 3.20 17.36
CA GLU A 67 -12.86 2.39 18.15
C GLU A 67 -12.74 0.94 17.63
N ALA A 68 -13.52 0.56 16.60
CA ALA A 68 -13.41 -0.76 15.99
C ALA A 68 -12.18 -0.86 15.10
N ASP A 69 -11.67 -2.08 14.95
CA ASP A 69 -10.59 -2.36 14.00
C ASP A 69 -11.03 -1.97 12.57
N PRO A 70 -10.17 -1.30 11.78
CA PRO A 70 -10.54 -0.79 10.45
C PRO A 70 -11.01 -1.86 9.45
N ASP A 71 -10.56 -3.10 9.62
CA ASP A 71 -10.94 -4.21 8.73
C ASP A 71 -12.38 -4.71 8.94
N GLN A 72 -13.07 -4.23 10.00
CA GLN A 72 -14.48 -4.47 10.25
C GLN A 72 -15.41 -3.55 9.46
N ALA A 73 -14.89 -2.44 8.92
CA ALA A 73 -15.66 -1.53 8.10
C ALA A 73 -16.21 -2.25 6.85
N ARG A 74 -17.46 -1.95 6.50
CA ARG A 74 -18.19 -2.62 5.40
C ARG A 74 -19.07 -1.62 4.67
N ASP A 75 -19.82 -2.12 3.69
CA ASP A 75 -20.84 -1.36 2.94
C ASP A 75 -20.28 -0.15 2.17
N THR A 76 -21.18 0.56 1.48
CA THR A 76 -20.91 1.80 0.77
C THR A 76 -21.74 2.92 1.39
N ALA A 77 -21.16 4.09 1.66
CA ALA A 77 -21.93 5.18 2.28
C ALA A 77 -22.86 5.87 1.26
N ILE A 78 -22.32 6.25 0.10
CA ILE A 78 -23.04 6.97 -0.96
C ILE A 78 -22.81 6.28 -2.30
N VAL A 79 -23.89 6.05 -3.05
CA VAL A 79 -23.85 5.61 -4.45
C VAL A 79 -24.42 6.72 -5.33
N ILE A 80 -23.65 7.15 -6.33
CA ILE A 80 -24.11 8.02 -7.40
C ILE A 80 -24.42 7.15 -8.63
N ASP A 81 -25.70 6.91 -8.87
CA ASP A 81 -26.19 6.04 -9.95
C ASP A 81 -26.58 6.87 -11.18
N ARG A 82 -25.61 7.04 -12.09
CA ARG A 82 -25.75 7.77 -13.36
C ARG A 82 -26.18 9.23 -13.17
N GLY A 83 -26.39 9.92 -14.29
CA GLY A 83 -26.81 11.32 -14.31
C GLY A 83 -25.70 12.28 -14.70
N SER A 84 -26.00 13.58 -14.63
CA SER A 84 -25.10 14.63 -15.09
C SER A 84 -25.13 15.85 -14.17
N ASN A 85 -23.99 16.52 -13.99
CA ASN A 85 -23.86 17.70 -13.14
C ASN A 85 -24.36 17.43 -11.71
N ILE A 86 -23.83 16.37 -11.10
CA ILE A 86 -24.10 16.00 -9.71
C ILE A 86 -22.96 16.52 -8.84
N ARG A 87 -23.28 17.02 -7.65
CA ARG A 87 -22.32 17.59 -6.71
C ARG A 87 -22.53 17.08 -5.29
N ILE A 88 -21.45 16.58 -4.68
CA ILE A 88 -21.40 16.20 -3.26
C ILE A 88 -20.42 17.14 -2.56
N ASP A 89 -20.96 17.92 -1.61
CA ASP A 89 -20.23 18.94 -0.87
C ASP A 89 -20.18 18.63 0.62
N LYS A 90 -18.98 18.73 1.22
CA LYS A 90 -18.79 18.81 2.68
C LYS A 90 -19.32 17.61 3.47
N ALA A 91 -19.28 16.43 2.88
CA ALA A 91 -19.58 15.18 3.58
C ALA A 91 -18.38 14.76 4.46
N ARG A 92 -18.66 14.17 5.62
CA ARG A 92 -17.68 13.42 6.41
C ARG A 92 -18.09 11.95 6.40
N ILE A 93 -17.24 11.04 5.94
CA ILE A 93 -17.60 9.64 5.70
C ILE A 93 -16.51 8.72 6.26
N HIS A 94 -16.83 8.01 7.34
CA HIS A 94 -15.87 7.17 8.07
C HIS A 94 -16.41 5.77 8.34
N GLY A 95 -15.52 4.78 8.45
CA GLY A 95 -15.89 3.41 8.80
C GLY A 95 -16.71 2.67 7.75
N TYR A 96 -16.53 2.99 6.46
CA TYR A 96 -17.12 2.27 5.33
C TYR A 96 -16.06 1.55 4.50
N LYS A 97 -16.45 0.50 3.78
CA LYS A 97 -15.57 -0.13 2.77
C LYS A 97 -15.41 0.75 1.53
N ILE A 98 -16.50 1.38 1.10
CA ILE A 98 -16.47 2.41 0.06
C ILE A 98 -17.12 3.68 0.58
N GLY A 99 -16.44 4.82 0.51
CA GLY A 99 -17.02 6.10 0.89
C GLY A 99 -18.08 6.56 -0.12
N ILE A 100 -17.64 6.91 -1.32
CA ILE A 100 -18.51 7.31 -2.44
C ILE A 100 -18.19 6.46 -3.67
N LEU A 101 -19.20 5.77 -4.19
CA LEU A 101 -19.14 5.03 -5.45
C LEU A 101 -19.96 5.76 -6.52
N ALA A 102 -19.35 6.24 -7.59
CA ALA A 102 -20.05 6.83 -8.72
C ALA A 102 -19.95 5.95 -9.95
N ARG A 103 -21.07 5.75 -10.66
CA ARG A 103 -21.16 4.92 -11.87
C ARG A 103 -21.88 5.62 -13.00
N GLY A 104 -21.23 5.72 -14.17
CA GLY A 104 -21.87 6.23 -15.39
C GLY A 104 -22.31 7.69 -15.30
N THR A 105 -21.60 8.52 -14.53
CA THR A 105 -21.94 9.92 -14.27
C THR A 105 -21.15 10.86 -15.19
N GLN A 106 -21.75 11.98 -15.58
CA GLN A 106 -21.07 13.05 -16.32
C GLN A 106 -20.97 14.30 -15.45
N GLN A 107 -19.87 15.04 -15.57
CA GLN A 107 -19.68 16.32 -14.86
C GLN A 107 -19.90 16.21 -13.33
N LEU A 108 -19.37 15.13 -12.73
CA LEU A 108 -19.45 14.90 -11.29
C LEU A 108 -18.53 15.89 -10.55
N THR A 109 -19.00 16.52 -9.49
CA THR A 109 -18.17 17.34 -8.59
C THR A 109 -18.16 16.77 -7.18
N LEU A 110 -16.97 16.39 -6.69
CA LEU A 110 -16.74 15.94 -5.32
C LEU A 110 -15.76 16.91 -4.65
N GLN A 111 -16.22 17.61 -3.62
CA GLN A 111 -15.37 18.61 -3.00
C GLN A 111 -15.62 18.89 -1.52
N ASP A 112 -14.55 19.35 -0.88
CA ASP A 112 -14.55 19.76 0.53
C ASP A 112 -14.99 18.61 1.46
N ASN A 113 -14.83 17.35 1.03
CA ASN A 113 -15.23 16.17 1.79
C ASN A 113 -14.05 15.60 2.61
N ASP A 114 -14.37 14.96 3.72
CA ASP A 114 -13.44 14.17 4.51
C ASP A 114 -13.89 12.71 4.48
N LEU A 115 -13.06 11.83 3.95
CA LEU A 115 -13.34 10.40 3.84
C LEU A 115 -12.21 9.56 4.46
N SER A 116 -11.61 10.09 5.54
CA SER A 116 -10.56 9.41 6.31
C SER A 116 -11.10 8.23 7.10
N ASP A 117 -10.23 7.36 7.61
CA ASP A 117 -10.56 6.28 8.54
C ASP A 117 -11.65 5.32 8.01
N ASN A 118 -11.57 5.05 6.71
CA ASN A 118 -12.36 4.01 6.04
C ASN A 118 -11.60 2.67 6.05
N TRP A 119 -12.24 1.63 5.51
CA TRP A 119 -11.72 0.27 5.57
C TRP A 119 -10.28 0.14 5.07
N LYS A 120 -9.51 -0.68 5.79
CA LYS A 120 -8.23 -1.23 5.37
C LYS A 120 -7.97 -2.56 6.08
N PRO A 121 -7.30 -3.51 5.41
CA PRO A 121 -7.03 -4.80 6.01
C PRO A 121 -5.88 -4.70 7.02
N ARG A 122 -5.83 -5.67 7.94
CA ARG A 122 -4.66 -5.84 8.82
C ARG A 122 -3.46 -6.34 8.01
N LEU A 123 -2.28 -5.83 8.34
CA LEU A 123 -0.99 -6.27 7.81
C LEU A 123 -0.36 -7.36 8.69
N PHE A 124 0.41 -8.25 8.05
CA PHE A 124 1.09 -9.37 8.71
C PHE A 124 2.62 -9.35 8.60
N SER A 125 3.16 -8.44 7.80
CA SER A 125 4.58 -8.12 7.76
C SER A 125 5.07 -7.70 9.15
N LEU A 126 6.25 -8.17 9.52
CA LEU A 126 6.92 -7.85 10.79
C LEU A 126 8.09 -6.91 10.54
N ILE A 127 8.63 -6.29 11.58
CA ILE A 127 9.85 -5.49 11.42
C ILE A 127 11.02 -6.31 10.86
N GLU A 128 11.06 -7.62 11.11
CA GLU A 128 12.13 -8.52 10.69
C GLU A 128 11.98 -9.07 9.25
N HIS A 129 10.78 -9.13 8.69
CA HIS A 129 10.53 -9.62 7.33
C HIS A 129 9.09 -9.30 6.90
N GLU A 130 8.86 -9.26 5.58
CA GLU A 130 7.54 -9.04 4.99
C GLU A 130 6.56 -10.22 5.24
N SER A 131 5.37 -10.19 4.67
CA SER A 131 4.44 -11.33 4.52
C SER A 131 3.84 -11.26 3.11
N LEU A 132 3.76 -12.37 2.38
CA LEU A 132 3.17 -12.35 1.03
C LEU A 132 1.67 -12.08 1.05
N VAL A 133 0.99 -12.32 2.18
CA VAL A 133 -0.43 -11.96 2.40
C VAL A 133 -0.68 -10.45 2.25
N ASP A 134 0.35 -9.62 2.42
CA ASP A 134 0.20 -8.18 2.35
C ASP A 134 0.38 -7.60 0.95
N TRP A 135 0.70 -8.44 -0.05
CA TRP A 135 0.87 -8.01 -1.43
C TRP A 135 -0.46 -7.66 -2.09
N LEU A 136 -0.42 -6.62 -2.93
CA LEU A 136 -1.56 -6.18 -3.71
C LEU A 136 -1.44 -6.69 -5.16
N SER A 137 -2.57 -6.79 -5.84
CA SER A 137 -2.58 -7.08 -7.27
C SER A 137 -3.69 -6.28 -7.96
N PHE A 138 -3.25 -5.34 -8.78
CA PHE A 138 -4.09 -4.39 -9.53
C PHE A 138 -4.16 -4.66 -11.04
N HIS A 139 -3.58 -5.78 -11.50
CA HIS A 139 -3.42 -6.12 -12.92
C HIS A 139 -4.74 -6.30 -13.70
N HIS A 140 -5.84 -6.56 -13.00
CA HIS A 140 -7.18 -6.75 -13.58
C HIS A 140 -8.22 -5.89 -12.89
N ASN A 141 -9.15 -5.36 -13.68
CA ASN A 141 -10.34 -4.67 -13.16
C ASN A 141 -11.54 -4.69 -14.13
N GLU A 142 -11.57 -5.66 -15.06
CA GLU A 142 -12.66 -5.87 -16.02
C GLU A 142 -13.98 -6.25 -15.36
N LYS A 143 -13.93 -6.88 -14.18
CA LYS A 143 -15.06 -7.42 -13.42
C LYS A 143 -15.20 -6.76 -12.04
N ASP A 144 -14.75 -5.51 -11.92
CA ASP A 144 -14.75 -4.72 -10.67
C ASP A 144 -13.88 -5.32 -9.55
N GLU A 145 -12.84 -6.06 -9.90
CA GLU A 145 -11.90 -6.71 -8.98
C GLU A 145 -11.36 -5.74 -7.92
N TRP A 146 -11.14 -4.47 -8.26
CA TRP A 146 -10.58 -3.46 -7.34
C TRP A 146 -11.53 -3.08 -6.19
N LEU A 147 -12.85 -3.29 -6.31
CA LEU A 147 -13.80 -3.02 -5.22
C LEU A 147 -13.49 -3.84 -3.96
N ARG A 148 -12.80 -4.99 -4.10
CA ARG A 148 -12.39 -5.80 -2.96
C ARG A 148 -11.42 -5.08 -2.02
N PHE A 149 -10.63 -4.15 -2.56
CA PHE A 149 -9.67 -3.35 -1.81
C PHE A 149 -10.29 -2.13 -1.12
N GLY A 150 -11.58 -1.83 -1.33
CA GLY A 150 -12.16 -0.61 -0.76
C GLY A 150 -11.56 0.67 -1.35
N ALA A 151 -12.19 1.81 -1.07
CA ALA A 151 -11.74 3.13 -1.50
C ALA A 151 -12.56 4.22 -0.80
N ALA A 152 -11.94 5.35 -0.48
CA ALA A 152 -12.72 6.53 -0.11
C ALA A 152 -13.60 6.99 -1.28
N LEU A 153 -13.02 7.08 -2.49
CA LEU A 153 -13.71 7.49 -3.71
C LEU A 153 -13.47 6.45 -4.82
N TYR A 154 -14.55 5.93 -5.42
CA TYR A 154 -14.49 5.00 -6.55
C TYR A 154 -15.33 5.53 -7.71
N LEU A 155 -14.68 5.93 -8.81
CA LEU A 155 -15.33 6.51 -9.99
C LEU A 155 -15.22 5.56 -11.17
N GLN A 156 -16.35 5.02 -11.59
CA GLN A 156 -16.43 4.05 -12.67
C GLN A 156 -17.26 4.59 -13.83
N ASP A 157 -16.68 4.58 -15.02
CA ASP A 157 -17.32 5.06 -16.25
C ASP A 157 -17.78 6.53 -16.12
N VAL A 158 -17.00 7.37 -15.45
CA VAL A 158 -17.30 8.79 -15.22
C VAL A 158 -16.61 9.67 -16.28
N LYS A 159 -17.27 10.75 -16.73
CA LYS A 159 -16.70 11.70 -17.69
C LYS A 159 -16.68 13.11 -17.14
N GLY A 160 -15.51 13.77 -17.18
CA GLY A 160 -15.39 15.17 -16.79
C GLY A 160 -15.59 15.44 -15.30
N ALA A 161 -15.09 14.55 -14.42
CA ALA A 161 -15.20 14.75 -12.98
C ALA A 161 -14.33 15.91 -12.48
N VAL A 162 -14.72 16.56 -11.38
CA VAL A 162 -13.91 17.49 -10.61
C VAL A 162 -13.81 16.97 -9.19
N VAL A 163 -12.62 16.54 -8.78
CA VAL A 163 -12.33 16.07 -7.42
C VAL A 163 -11.37 17.07 -6.79
N ARG A 164 -11.84 17.87 -5.82
CA ARG A 164 -11.01 18.93 -5.22
C ARG A 164 -11.19 19.16 -3.73
N ARG A 165 -10.10 19.48 -3.03
CA ARG A 165 -10.12 19.79 -1.59
C ARG A 165 -10.76 18.71 -0.75
N ASN A 166 -10.57 17.46 -1.13
CA ASN A 166 -10.98 16.32 -0.32
C ASN A 166 -9.79 15.83 0.53
N THR A 167 -10.09 15.29 1.70
CA THR A 167 -9.11 14.68 2.62
C THR A 167 -9.42 13.20 2.76
N VAL A 168 -8.41 12.35 2.57
CA VAL A 168 -8.47 10.91 2.82
C VAL A 168 -7.17 10.49 3.49
N LEU A 169 -7.26 10.18 4.77
CA LEU A 169 -6.15 9.70 5.60
C LEU A 169 -6.49 8.33 6.19
N GLY A 170 -5.48 7.48 6.35
CA GLY A 170 -5.59 6.28 7.18
C GLY A 170 -6.52 5.18 6.63
N GLY A 171 -6.92 5.22 5.35
CA GLY A 171 -7.74 4.19 4.71
C GLY A 171 -6.93 3.21 3.85
N MET A 172 -7.61 2.38 3.05
CA MET A 172 -6.94 1.50 2.09
C MET A 172 -6.55 2.24 0.81
N ASN A 173 -7.49 2.89 0.13
CA ASN A 173 -7.24 3.63 -1.10
C ASN A 173 -7.94 4.99 -1.07
N GLY A 174 -7.29 6.03 -1.61
CA GLY A 174 -7.85 7.37 -1.75
C GLY A 174 -8.90 7.46 -2.86
N LEU A 175 -8.45 7.57 -4.10
CA LEU A 175 -9.31 7.71 -5.28
C LEU A 175 -9.00 6.64 -6.33
N LEU A 176 -9.98 5.83 -6.71
CA LEU A 176 -9.87 4.87 -7.81
C LEU A 176 -10.69 5.32 -9.01
N LEU A 177 -10.06 5.40 -10.18
CA LEU A 177 -10.64 5.74 -11.47
C LEU A 177 -10.65 4.50 -12.37
N VAL A 178 -11.83 4.14 -12.86
CA VAL A 178 -12.01 2.97 -13.71
C VAL A 178 -12.80 3.37 -14.94
N ARG A 179 -12.13 3.37 -16.11
CA ARG A 179 -12.71 3.89 -17.37
C ARG A 179 -13.27 5.31 -17.21
N THR A 180 -12.65 6.11 -16.35
CA THR A 180 -12.99 7.50 -16.12
C THR A 180 -12.09 8.37 -16.98
N ASN A 181 -12.62 9.42 -17.61
CA ASN A 181 -11.84 10.23 -18.54
C ASN A 181 -12.15 11.72 -18.40
N GLY A 182 -11.14 12.55 -18.65
CA GLY A 182 -11.28 14.02 -18.60
C GLY A 182 -11.47 14.56 -17.19
N ALA A 183 -11.07 13.84 -16.15
CA ALA A 183 -11.20 14.27 -14.77
C ALA A 183 -10.16 15.34 -14.41
N MET A 184 -10.55 16.29 -13.57
CA MET A 184 -9.69 17.28 -12.94
C MET A 184 -9.59 16.96 -11.44
N ILE A 185 -8.42 16.47 -11.03
CA ILE A 185 -8.13 16.05 -9.66
C ILE A 185 -7.08 16.98 -9.08
N ARG A 186 -7.50 17.87 -8.17
CA ARG A 186 -6.62 18.93 -7.68
C ARG A 186 -6.84 19.35 -6.23
N ASP A 187 -5.78 19.80 -5.58
CA ASP A 187 -5.83 20.31 -4.21
C ASP A 187 -6.37 19.29 -3.19
N ASN A 188 -6.18 17.99 -3.41
CA ASN A 188 -6.60 16.95 -2.46
C ASN A 188 -5.43 16.47 -1.60
N THR A 189 -5.75 15.94 -0.43
CA THR A 189 -4.81 15.21 0.43
C THR A 189 -5.28 13.76 0.53
N PHE A 190 -4.61 12.86 -0.19
CA PHE A 190 -4.84 11.40 -0.12
C PHE A 190 -3.55 10.73 0.33
N SER A 191 -3.26 10.84 1.63
CA SER A 191 -1.97 10.47 2.22
C SER A 191 -2.15 9.43 3.31
N PHE A 192 -1.09 8.70 3.66
CA PHE A 192 -1.13 7.68 4.73
C PHE A 192 -2.19 6.59 4.49
N ASN A 193 -2.42 6.20 3.24
CA ASN A 193 -3.25 5.06 2.91
C ASN A 193 -2.41 3.78 2.82
N SER A 194 -2.97 2.63 3.21
CA SER A 194 -2.24 1.36 3.17
C SER A 194 -1.97 0.88 1.74
N GLY A 195 -2.83 1.23 0.77
CA GLY A 195 -2.69 0.88 -0.64
C GLY A 195 -2.30 2.08 -1.49
N LEU A 196 -3.30 2.69 -2.14
CA LEU A 196 -3.08 3.70 -3.17
C LEU A 196 -3.53 5.10 -2.73
N GLY A 197 -2.77 6.13 -3.11
CA GLY A 197 -3.26 7.52 -3.07
C GLY A 197 -4.30 7.74 -4.16
N ILE A 198 -3.89 7.57 -5.43
CA ILE A 198 -4.77 7.56 -6.61
C ILE A 198 -4.44 6.35 -7.48
N GLY A 199 -5.45 5.64 -7.99
CA GLY A 199 -5.29 4.52 -8.93
C GLY A 199 -6.13 4.69 -10.19
N LEU A 200 -5.55 4.45 -11.36
CA LEU A 200 -6.19 4.55 -12.67
C LEU A 200 -6.19 3.18 -13.36
N TYR A 201 -7.34 2.79 -13.90
CA TYR A 201 -7.50 1.63 -14.76
C TYR A 201 -8.24 2.04 -16.03
N ARG A 202 -7.61 1.90 -17.21
CA ARG A 202 -8.16 2.35 -18.50
C ARG A 202 -8.73 3.78 -18.46
N SER A 203 -8.05 4.67 -17.75
CA SER A 203 -8.50 6.06 -17.51
C SER A 203 -7.51 7.02 -18.16
N SER A 204 -8.04 7.96 -18.95
CA SER A 204 -7.25 8.77 -19.88
C SER A 204 -7.72 10.21 -19.94
N ASP A 205 -6.83 11.06 -20.46
CA ASP A 205 -7.11 12.49 -20.64
C ASP A 205 -7.42 13.22 -19.31
N ASP A 206 -6.98 12.66 -18.18
CA ASP A 206 -7.16 13.21 -16.84
C ASP A 206 -6.04 14.20 -16.47
N THR A 207 -6.35 15.19 -15.64
CA THR A 207 -5.39 16.15 -15.06
C THR A 207 -5.33 15.98 -13.55
N ILE A 208 -4.18 15.53 -13.04
CA ILE A 208 -3.88 15.29 -11.64
C ILE A 208 -2.81 16.30 -11.21
N ILE A 209 -3.23 17.37 -10.54
CA ILE A 209 -2.37 18.52 -10.27
C ILE A 209 -2.46 19.02 -8.85
N HIS A 210 -1.32 19.34 -8.23
CA HIS A 210 -1.28 20.02 -6.93
C HIS A 210 -1.98 19.23 -5.80
N ASN A 211 -1.80 17.91 -5.78
CA ASN A 211 -2.27 17.03 -4.71
C ASN A 211 -1.13 16.63 -3.76
N GLN A 212 -1.49 16.26 -2.55
CA GLN A 212 -0.62 15.63 -1.57
C GLN A 212 -0.99 14.15 -1.44
N LEU A 213 -0.15 13.27 -1.99
CA LEU A 213 -0.33 11.83 -1.97
C LEU A 213 0.84 11.18 -1.24
N ASP A 214 1.25 11.69 -0.07
CA ASP A 214 2.45 11.17 0.60
C ASP A 214 2.15 9.93 1.46
N TYR A 215 3.13 9.06 1.62
CA TYR A 215 3.10 7.89 2.51
C TYR A 215 1.97 6.89 2.18
N ASN A 216 1.63 6.68 0.90
CA ASN A 216 0.75 5.58 0.53
C ASN A 216 1.56 4.29 0.39
N VAL A 217 1.73 3.59 1.51
CA VAL A 217 2.70 2.50 1.65
C VAL A 217 2.28 1.47 2.69
N ARG A 218 2.58 0.19 2.44
CA ARG A 218 2.39 -0.92 3.40
C ARG A 218 3.54 -1.91 3.53
N GLY A 219 4.56 -1.80 2.67
CA GLY A 219 5.65 -2.77 2.62
C GLY A 219 7.02 -2.20 2.89
N TYR A 220 7.30 -1.87 4.16
CA TYR A 220 8.58 -1.28 4.53
C TYR A 220 9.01 -1.60 5.96
N SER A 221 10.29 -1.96 6.12
CA SER A 221 11.00 -1.93 7.38
C SER A 221 12.41 -1.39 7.15
N HIS A 222 12.73 -0.28 7.81
CA HIS A 222 13.95 0.47 7.53
C HIS A 222 15.21 -0.40 7.67
N ARG A 223 15.97 -0.53 6.57
CA ARG A 223 17.20 -1.35 6.45
C ARG A 223 16.99 -2.87 6.52
N VAL A 224 15.74 -3.34 6.56
CA VAL A 224 15.42 -4.77 6.54
C VAL A 224 14.82 -5.17 5.20
N TYR A 225 13.72 -4.53 4.79
CA TYR A 225 13.10 -4.71 3.48
C TYR A 225 12.39 -3.43 3.03
N ALA A 226 12.33 -3.22 1.72
CA ALA A 226 11.67 -2.06 1.11
C ALA A 226 10.99 -2.52 -0.18
N ARG A 227 9.83 -3.16 -0.02
CA ARG A 227 9.16 -3.89 -1.10
C ARG A 227 7.95 -3.15 -1.63
N GLY A 228 7.38 -2.22 -0.85
CA GLY A 228 6.16 -1.49 -1.20
C GLY A 228 4.92 -2.38 -1.20
N GLN A 229 5.03 -3.66 -1.56
CA GLN A 229 3.94 -4.64 -1.67
C GLN A 229 2.84 -4.12 -2.62
N ASP A 230 3.27 -3.60 -3.77
CA ASP A 230 2.45 -3.02 -4.85
C ASP A 230 1.52 -1.88 -4.42
N SER A 231 1.89 -1.15 -3.36
CA SER A 231 1.32 0.16 -3.02
C SER A 231 1.97 1.28 -3.83
N ALA A 232 1.28 2.40 -4.00
CA ALA A 232 1.80 3.55 -4.72
C ALA A 232 1.06 4.84 -4.35
N ASP A 233 1.76 5.96 -4.41
CA ASP A 233 1.12 7.28 -4.29
C ASP A 233 0.21 7.54 -5.50
N LEU A 234 0.66 7.14 -6.69
CA LEU A 234 -0.12 7.18 -7.92
C LEU A 234 0.11 5.92 -8.77
N LEU A 235 -0.96 5.19 -9.10
CA LEU A 235 -0.94 4.00 -9.95
C LEU A 235 -1.66 4.25 -11.28
N LEU A 236 -1.03 3.90 -12.41
CA LEU A 236 -1.59 4.01 -13.77
C LEU A 236 -1.49 2.67 -14.49
N PHE A 237 -2.59 1.94 -14.54
CA PHE A 237 -2.62 0.60 -15.11
C PHE A 237 -3.50 0.55 -16.35
N GLU A 238 -3.18 -0.43 -17.21
CA GLU A 238 -4.00 -0.89 -18.32
C GLU A 238 -4.43 0.24 -19.26
N GLN A 239 -3.59 0.57 -20.24
CA GLN A 239 -3.88 1.55 -21.29
C GLN A 239 -4.28 2.96 -20.81
N SER A 240 -3.94 3.33 -19.58
CA SER A 240 -4.17 4.68 -19.06
C SER A 240 -3.18 5.67 -19.70
N SER A 241 -3.69 6.55 -20.57
CA SER A 241 -2.88 7.34 -21.50
C SER A 241 -3.27 8.82 -21.51
N ARG A 242 -2.39 9.69 -22.01
CA ARG A 242 -2.66 11.13 -22.18
C ARG A 242 -3.04 11.86 -20.89
N ASN A 243 -2.58 11.36 -19.74
CA ASN A 243 -2.82 12.00 -18.46
C ASN A 243 -1.73 13.04 -18.16
N VAL A 244 -2.12 14.12 -17.48
CA VAL A 244 -1.21 15.15 -16.99
C VAL A 244 -1.09 15.00 -15.47
N VAL A 245 0.11 14.68 -14.99
CA VAL A 245 0.44 14.54 -13.58
C VAL A 245 1.48 15.60 -13.23
N ALA A 246 1.05 16.70 -12.61
CA ALA A 246 1.93 17.85 -12.41
C ALA A 246 1.92 18.41 -10.99
N LEU A 247 3.09 18.81 -10.49
CA LEU A 247 3.24 19.56 -9.24
C LEU A 247 2.56 18.88 -8.04
N ASN A 248 2.56 17.55 -7.97
CA ASN A 248 2.07 16.79 -6.82
C ASN A 248 3.22 16.45 -5.86
N SER A 249 2.90 16.28 -4.57
CA SER A 249 3.77 15.59 -3.60
C SER A 249 3.36 14.13 -3.58
N LEU A 250 4.29 13.24 -3.94
CA LEU A 250 4.14 11.79 -4.14
C LEU A 250 5.30 11.09 -3.41
N THR A 251 5.54 11.45 -2.15
CA THR A 251 6.73 11.00 -1.43
C THR A 251 6.43 9.85 -0.49
N HIS A 252 7.41 8.98 -0.26
CA HIS A 252 7.33 7.90 0.73
C HIS A 252 6.27 6.81 0.46
N GLY A 253 5.67 6.76 -0.73
CA GLY A 253 4.84 5.64 -1.15
C GLY A 253 5.62 4.35 -1.38
N GLY A 254 4.90 3.27 -1.75
CA GLY A 254 5.53 2.07 -2.29
C GLY A 254 6.39 2.43 -3.50
N ASP A 255 5.70 2.89 -4.54
CA ASP A 255 6.21 3.72 -5.64
C ASP A 255 5.61 5.13 -5.57
N GLY A 256 6.36 6.15 -6.05
CA GLY A 256 5.79 7.49 -6.24
C GLY A 256 4.79 7.50 -7.42
N VAL A 257 5.20 6.92 -8.54
CA VAL A 257 4.35 6.63 -9.70
C VAL A 257 4.59 5.18 -10.12
N PHE A 258 3.53 4.38 -10.17
CA PHE A 258 3.57 3.00 -10.67
C PHE A 258 2.74 2.88 -11.94
N LEU A 259 3.40 2.96 -13.10
CA LEU A 259 2.76 2.79 -14.41
C LEU A 259 3.15 1.47 -15.05
N TRP A 260 2.12 0.69 -15.39
CA TRP A 260 2.23 -0.54 -16.18
C TRP A 260 1.25 -0.52 -17.34
N ALA A 261 1.75 -0.86 -18.53
CA ALA A 261 1.01 -0.78 -19.79
C ALA A 261 -0.30 -1.58 -19.80
N GLY A 262 -0.35 -2.71 -19.07
CA GLY A 262 -1.53 -3.54 -19.00
C GLY A 262 -1.34 -4.96 -19.52
N GLN A 263 -2.24 -5.86 -19.09
CA GLN A 263 -2.27 -7.23 -19.55
C GLN A 263 -2.56 -7.29 -21.04
N THR A 264 -3.40 -6.38 -21.56
CA THR A 264 -3.66 -6.29 -23.00
C THR A 264 -2.36 -6.11 -23.79
N THR A 265 -1.43 -5.30 -23.29
CA THR A 265 -0.13 -5.08 -23.94
C THR A 265 0.77 -6.29 -23.81
N MET A 266 0.80 -6.96 -22.66
CA MET A 266 1.57 -8.18 -22.47
C MET A 266 1.11 -9.32 -23.37
N ASP A 267 -0.20 -9.48 -23.55
CA ASP A 267 -0.80 -10.57 -24.31
C ASP A 267 -0.73 -10.31 -25.82
N SER A 268 -1.11 -9.10 -26.26
CA SER A 268 -1.27 -8.80 -27.68
C SER A 268 -0.05 -8.12 -28.31
N GLY A 269 0.86 -7.56 -27.51
CA GLY A 269 1.87 -6.64 -28.01
C GLY A 269 1.27 -5.36 -28.60
N THR A 270 0.06 -4.94 -28.22
CA THR A 270 -0.53 -3.69 -28.73
C THR A 270 -1.00 -2.78 -27.59
N GLY A 271 -1.19 -1.50 -27.90
CA GLY A 271 -1.58 -0.49 -26.91
C GLY A 271 -0.39 0.06 -26.12
N GLY A 272 -0.56 0.20 -24.81
CA GLY A 272 0.41 0.80 -23.90
C GLY A 272 -0.22 1.91 -23.05
N ALA A 273 0.46 2.30 -21.98
CA ALA A 273 0.09 3.44 -21.14
C ALA A 273 0.96 4.64 -21.55
N ASN A 274 0.57 5.29 -22.64
CA ASN A 274 1.43 6.20 -23.39
C ASN A 274 0.98 7.67 -23.28
N ASP A 275 1.89 8.56 -23.64
CA ASP A 275 1.67 9.99 -23.79
C ASP A 275 1.23 10.66 -22.48
N ASN A 276 1.62 10.09 -21.33
CA ASN A 276 1.43 10.73 -20.04
C ASN A 276 2.59 11.69 -19.75
N LEU A 277 2.26 12.83 -19.13
CA LEU A 277 3.21 13.86 -18.71
C LEU A 277 3.34 13.85 -17.18
N PHE A 278 4.53 13.54 -16.68
CA PHE A 278 4.91 13.66 -15.28
C PHE A 278 5.81 14.88 -15.11
N TYR A 279 5.24 16.00 -14.64
CA TYR A 279 5.94 17.29 -14.59
C TYR A 279 6.09 17.85 -13.16
N GLY A 280 7.33 18.08 -12.72
CA GLY A 280 7.58 18.88 -11.52
C GLY A 280 7.07 18.28 -10.21
N ASN A 281 6.80 16.98 -10.16
CA ASN A 281 6.37 16.27 -8.95
C ASN A 281 7.56 16.05 -7.99
N ASP A 282 7.26 15.76 -6.72
CA ASP A 282 8.23 15.20 -5.77
C ASP A 282 7.87 13.73 -5.58
N VAL A 283 8.70 12.84 -6.13
CA VAL A 283 8.55 11.38 -6.05
C VAL A 283 9.62 10.76 -5.14
N SER A 284 10.10 11.55 -4.19
CA SER A 284 11.23 11.17 -3.34
C SER A 284 10.85 10.12 -2.29
N TYR A 285 11.85 9.34 -1.89
CA TYR A 285 11.82 8.44 -0.76
C TYR A 285 10.81 7.29 -0.88
N ALA A 286 10.37 7.00 -2.09
CA ALA A 286 9.62 5.78 -2.38
C ALA A 286 10.40 4.55 -1.93
N THR A 287 9.69 3.52 -1.51
CA THR A 287 10.33 2.28 -1.04
C THR A 287 11.05 1.56 -2.19
N ALA A 288 10.44 1.57 -3.39
CA ALA A 288 10.98 1.06 -4.63
C ALA A 288 11.29 2.22 -5.60
N ASN A 289 10.36 2.64 -6.45
CA ASN A 289 10.64 3.57 -7.55
C ASN A 289 10.08 4.97 -7.31
N GLY A 290 10.84 6.01 -7.67
CA GLY A 290 10.27 7.35 -7.81
C GLY A 290 9.23 7.37 -8.92
N VAL A 291 9.64 6.99 -10.14
CA VAL A 291 8.73 6.77 -11.28
C VAL A 291 9.02 5.43 -11.93
N GLU A 292 8.06 4.54 -11.95
CA GLU A 292 8.02 3.34 -12.78
C GLU A 292 7.15 3.60 -14.02
N VAL A 293 7.70 3.38 -15.21
CA VAL A 293 7.03 3.51 -16.51
C VAL A 293 7.40 2.37 -17.45
N THR A 294 6.77 1.22 -17.28
CA THR A 294 7.10 0.04 -18.07
C THR A 294 6.30 -0.05 -19.38
N PHE A 295 6.90 -0.64 -20.43
CA PHE A 295 6.27 -0.92 -21.73
C PHE A 295 5.54 0.28 -22.36
N SER A 296 6.12 1.47 -22.25
CA SER A 296 5.41 2.71 -22.58
C SER A 296 6.31 3.85 -23.09
N ARG A 297 5.66 4.85 -23.70
CA ARG A 297 6.23 6.15 -24.11
C ARG A 297 5.64 7.26 -23.27
N ASN A 298 6.45 7.97 -22.49
CA ASN A 298 5.98 9.06 -21.62
C ASN A 298 6.98 10.23 -21.52
N GLU A 299 6.55 11.33 -20.91
CA GLU A 299 7.39 12.49 -20.60
C GLU A 299 7.58 12.63 -19.09
N ILE A 300 8.82 12.57 -18.61
CA ILE A 300 9.21 12.68 -17.19
C ILE A 300 10.12 13.90 -17.05
N ILE A 301 9.53 15.03 -16.69
CA ILE A 301 10.17 16.33 -16.81
C ILE A 301 10.22 17.07 -15.47
N ALA A 302 11.41 17.56 -15.10
CA ALA A 302 11.62 18.46 -13.96
C ALA A 302 11.16 17.93 -12.58
N ASN A 303 11.00 16.62 -12.41
CA ASN A 303 10.63 16.01 -11.15
C ASN A 303 11.82 15.97 -10.17
N ARG A 304 11.50 15.90 -8.88
CA ARG A 304 12.46 15.62 -7.81
C ARG A 304 12.32 14.15 -7.41
N ALA A 305 13.40 13.38 -7.46
CA ALA A 305 13.39 11.94 -7.19
C ALA A 305 14.62 11.54 -6.34
N TRP A 306 14.47 11.59 -5.01
CA TRP A 306 15.59 11.39 -4.09
C TRP A 306 15.44 10.12 -3.24
N GLY A 307 16.54 9.42 -2.97
CA GLY A 307 16.63 8.42 -1.91
C GLY A 307 15.83 7.12 -2.12
N SER A 308 15.44 6.82 -3.35
CA SER A 308 14.68 5.61 -3.74
C SER A 308 15.62 4.49 -4.23
N GLU A 309 15.07 3.30 -4.49
CA GLU A 309 15.82 2.25 -5.21
C GLU A 309 16.15 2.74 -6.64
N TYR A 310 15.13 3.22 -7.34
CA TYR A 310 15.27 3.86 -8.64
C TYR A 310 14.66 5.26 -8.61
N GLY A 311 15.35 6.26 -9.16
CA GLY A 311 14.72 7.54 -9.46
C GLY A 311 13.68 7.37 -10.56
N VAL A 312 14.08 6.72 -11.66
CA VAL A 312 13.20 6.21 -12.72
C VAL A 312 13.53 4.75 -13.03
N TRP A 313 12.50 3.91 -13.08
CA TRP A 313 12.52 2.57 -13.65
C TRP A 313 11.70 2.54 -14.94
N GLY A 314 12.34 2.28 -16.08
CA GLY A 314 11.71 2.36 -17.40
C GLY A 314 11.82 1.07 -18.20
N GLY A 315 11.60 -0.10 -17.60
CA GLY A 315 11.68 -1.39 -18.30
C GLY A 315 10.82 -1.41 -19.58
N TYR A 316 11.41 -1.75 -20.73
CA TYR A 316 10.78 -1.73 -22.05
C TYR A 316 10.19 -0.37 -22.47
N SER A 317 10.59 0.72 -21.82
CA SER A 317 10.19 2.07 -22.24
C SER A 317 10.75 2.40 -23.61
N PHE A 318 9.99 3.12 -24.42
CA PHE A 318 10.41 3.55 -25.74
C PHE A 318 10.03 5.00 -25.98
N GLN A 319 10.90 5.75 -26.67
CA GLN A 319 10.67 7.16 -26.99
C GLN A 319 10.30 8.02 -25.76
N THR A 320 10.68 7.58 -24.56
CA THR A 320 10.38 8.26 -23.31
C THR A 320 11.41 9.37 -23.09
N GLU A 321 10.93 10.53 -22.68
CA GLU A 321 11.78 11.69 -22.38
C GLU A 321 11.98 11.84 -20.87
N ILE A 322 13.21 11.72 -20.41
CA ILE A 322 13.60 11.93 -19.00
C ILE A 322 14.47 13.18 -18.95
N VAL A 323 13.83 14.34 -18.74
CA VAL A 323 14.48 15.64 -18.96
C VAL A 323 14.39 16.59 -17.77
N GLY A 324 15.54 17.12 -17.34
CA GLY A 324 15.56 18.22 -16.38
C GLY A 324 15.25 17.83 -14.93
N ASN A 325 15.24 16.54 -14.59
CA ASN A 325 14.91 16.02 -13.26
C ASN A 325 16.09 16.17 -12.28
N ASP A 326 15.79 16.17 -10.98
CA ASP A 326 16.76 16.22 -9.89
C ASP A 326 16.78 14.88 -9.14
N PHE A 327 17.78 14.05 -9.46
CA PHE A 327 18.05 12.74 -8.86
C PHE A 327 19.13 12.85 -7.78
N ARG A 328 18.85 12.36 -6.57
CA ARG A 328 19.83 12.37 -5.48
C ARG A 328 19.78 11.14 -4.60
N GLY A 329 20.96 10.57 -4.31
CA GLY A 329 21.09 9.52 -3.29
C GLY A 329 20.28 8.24 -3.56
N ASN A 330 19.88 7.99 -4.80
CA ASN A 330 19.20 6.77 -5.19
C ASN A 330 20.20 5.61 -5.32
N ARG A 331 19.72 4.36 -5.28
CA ARG A 331 20.58 3.24 -5.70
C ARG A 331 20.89 3.37 -7.18
N THR A 332 19.89 3.66 -8.01
CA THR A 332 20.09 4.05 -9.41
C THR A 332 19.27 5.28 -9.76
N GLY A 333 19.85 6.29 -10.41
CA GLY A 333 19.11 7.47 -10.86
C GLY A 333 18.07 7.10 -11.93
N VAL A 334 18.53 6.65 -13.10
CA VAL A 334 17.69 6.15 -14.20
C VAL A 334 18.12 4.72 -14.55
N ALA A 335 17.18 3.79 -14.50
CA ALA A 335 17.37 2.41 -14.93
C ALA A 335 16.38 2.05 -16.05
N ILE A 336 16.91 1.58 -17.18
CA ILE A 336 16.09 1.18 -18.33
C ILE A 336 16.60 -0.17 -18.84
N GLU A 337 15.78 -1.18 -18.63
CA GLU A 337 15.89 -2.50 -19.25
C GLU A 337 15.18 -2.51 -20.61
N HIS A 338 15.74 -3.13 -21.63
CA HIS A 338 15.11 -3.35 -22.95
C HIS A 338 14.53 -2.09 -23.63
N GLY A 339 15.08 -0.91 -23.34
CA GLY A 339 14.51 0.36 -23.81
C GLY A 339 15.02 0.83 -25.17
N GLN A 340 14.21 1.64 -25.86
CA GLN A 340 14.45 2.04 -27.25
C GLN A 340 14.22 3.53 -27.48
N ASP A 341 15.13 4.20 -28.18
CA ASP A 341 14.90 5.56 -28.67
C ASP A 341 14.62 6.59 -27.54
N ASN A 342 15.02 6.29 -26.31
CA ASN A 342 14.76 7.11 -25.11
C ASN A 342 15.74 8.29 -24.99
N VAL A 343 15.28 9.37 -24.37
CA VAL A 343 16.06 10.57 -24.11
C VAL A 343 16.34 10.73 -22.62
N ILE A 344 17.60 10.93 -22.25
CA ILE A 344 18.00 11.25 -20.87
C ILE A 344 18.84 12.53 -20.90
N ALA A 345 18.24 13.68 -20.61
CA ALA A 345 18.91 14.96 -20.83
C ALA A 345 18.70 16.00 -19.72
N HIS A 346 19.68 16.87 -19.52
CA HIS A 346 19.60 18.01 -18.58
C HIS A 346 19.23 17.65 -17.13
N ASN A 347 19.38 16.39 -16.74
CA ASN A 347 19.10 15.95 -15.37
C ASN A 347 20.30 16.23 -14.46
N GLN A 348 20.03 16.49 -13.20
CA GLN A 348 21.03 16.50 -12.14
C GLN A 348 21.05 15.12 -11.47
N PHE A 349 22.24 14.53 -11.37
CA PHE A 349 22.49 13.30 -10.62
C PHE A 349 23.51 13.59 -9.52
N ASP A 350 23.10 13.49 -8.25
CA ASP A 350 23.98 13.75 -7.11
C ASP A 350 24.00 12.58 -6.10
N ARG A 351 25.15 11.93 -5.96
CA ARG A 351 25.40 10.81 -5.03
C ARG A 351 24.50 9.58 -5.23
N ASP A 352 24.01 9.35 -6.44
CA ASP A 352 23.43 8.05 -6.78
C ASP A 352 24.53 6.97 -6.80
N SER A 353 24.20 5.73 -6.47
CA SER A 353 25.19 4.65 -6.60
C SER A 353 25.50 4.37 -8.08
N THR A 354 24.49 4.42 -8.95
CA THR A 354 24.64 4.46 -10.41
C THR A 354 23.73 5.56 -10.97
N ALA A 355 24.24 6.53 -11.73
CA ALA A 355 23.39 7.59 -12.27
C ALA A 355 22.49 7.07 -13.41
N ILE A 356 23.07 6.39 -14.40
CA ILE A 356 22.32 5.82 -15.54
C ILE A 356 22.71 4.35 -15.73
N ARG A 357 21.72 3.46 -15.80
CA ARG A 357 21.89 2.03 -16.07
C ARG A 357 20.99 1.58 -17.21
N LEU A 358 21.58 1.05 -18.27
CA LEU A 358 20.91 0.59 -19.49
C LEU A 358 21.30 -0.85 -19.78
N TRP A 359 20.33 -1.73 -20.02
CA TRP A 359 20.67 -3.09 -20.44
C TRP A 359 19.55 -3.80 -21.20
N ALA A 360 19.90 -4.94 -21.80
CA ALA A 360 18.96 -5.95 -22.27
C ALA A 360 19.48 -7.34 -21.86
N ASP A 361 18.57 -8.21 -21.43
CA ASP A 361 18.88 -9.62 -21.23
C ASP A 361 18.90 -10.38 -22.57
N SER A 362 19.63 -11.49 -22.60
CA SER A 362 19.85 -12.26 -23.84
C SER A 362 18.74 -13.26 -24.16
N ILE A 363 17.83 -13.51 -23.20
CA ILE A 363 16.69 -14.41 -23.33
C ILE A 363 15.51 -13.71 -22.68
N GLU A 364 14.41 -13.61 -23.41
CA GLU A 364 13.17 -12.99 -22.92
C GLU A 364 12.13 -14.05 -22.58
N PRO A 365 11.16 -13.74 -21.69
CA PRO A 365 10.09 -14.67 -21.35
C PRO A 365 9.30 -15.09 -22.60
N SER A 366 9.37 -16.38 -22.94
CA SER A 366 8.78 -16.93 -24.16
C SER A 366 7.25 -16.90 -24.18
N GLU A 367 6.64 -16.78 -23.00
CA GLU A 367 5.21 -16.72 -22.77
C GLU A 367 4.61 -15.36 -23.15
N TRP A 368 5.38 -14.27 -23.08
CA TRP A 368 4.86 -12.93 -23.36
C TRP A 368 4.60 -12.71 -24.85
N GLY A 369 3.48 -12.05 -25.16
CA GLY A 369 3.15 -11.60 -26.52
C GLY A 369 3.98 -10.38 -26.94
N TYR A 370 4.31 -9.49 -26.01
CA TYR A 370 5.03 -8.24 -26.31
C TYR A 370 6.37 -8.47 -27.04
N PRO A 371 7.33 -9.28 -26.55
CA PRO A 371 8.57 -9.58 -27.28
C PRO A 371 8.39 -10.24 -28.65
N LYS A 372 7.26 -10.89 -28.90
CA LYS A 372 6.97 -11.56 -30.18
C LYS A 372 6.57 -10.55 -31.26
N HIS A 373 6.13 -9.37 -30.86
CA HIS A 373 5.58 -8.35 -31.75
C HIS A 373 6.39 -7.06 -31.77
N HIS A 374 7.37 -6.91 -30.87
CA HIS A 374 8.22 -5.72 -30.76
C HIS A 374 9.69 -6.08 -30.85
N ASP A 375 10.48 -5.14 -31.37
CA ASP A 375 11.91 -5.10 -31.05
C ASP A 375 12.03 -4.81 -29.56
N THR A 376 12.93 -5.51 -28.88
CA THR A 376 13.15 -5.44 -27.43
C THR A 376 14.62 -5.22 -27.12
N ARG A 377 15.46 -5.02 -28.14
CA ARG A 377 16.86 -4.67 -27.91
C ARG A 377 16.95 -3.33 -27.18
N SER A 378 17.92 -3.22 -26.29
CA SER A 378 18.30 -1.93 -25.71
C SER A 378 19.06 -1.13 -26.76
N ARG A 379 18.48 -0.05 -27.31
CA ARG A 379 19.12 0.71 -28.40
C ARG A 379 18.74 2.18 -28.49
N ASP A 380 19.61 2.94 -29.16
CA ASP A 380 19.35 4.26 -29.75
C ASP A 380 18.98 5.36 -28.73
N TYR A 381 19.64 5.34 -27.57
CA TYR A 381 19.46 6.36 -26.53
C TYR A 381 20.18 7.66 -26.88
N ARG A 382 19.54 8.79 -26.58
CA ARG A 382 20.15 10.12 -26.63
C ARG A 382 20.39 10.64 -25.22
N ILE A 383 21.65 10.84 -24.85
CA ILE A 383 22.06 11.20 -23.49
C ILE A 383 22.93 12.46 -23.52
N GLY A 384 22.40 13.61 -23.10
CA GLY A 384 23.12 14.89 -23.26
C GLY A 384 22.77 15.95 -22.22
N GLY A 385 23.74 16.79 -21.86
CA GLY A 385 23.52 17.94 -20.96
C GLY A 385 23.24 17.59 -19.49
N ASN A 386 23.42 16.33 -19.06
CA ASN A 386 23.24 15.94 -17.65
C ASN A 386 24.44 16.41 -16.79
N GLU A 387 24.14 16.77 -15.53
CA GLU A 387 25.14 17.13 -14.52
C GLU A 387 25.33 15.97 -13.54
N PHE A 388 26.58 15.64 -13.21
CA PHE A 388 26.92 14.53 -12.32
C PHE A 388 27.80 15.00 -11.17
N GLY A 389 27.35 14.81 -9.93
CA GLY A 389 28.10 15.07 -8.70
C GLY A 389 28.14 13.85 -7.79
N GLY A 390 29.31 13.45 -7.29
CA GLY A 390 29.41 12.43 -6.24
C GLY A 390 28.88 11.02 -6.54
N ASN A 391 28.44 10.72 -7.76
CA ASN A 391 27.93 9.41 -8.16
C ASN A 391 29.07 8.39 -8.20
N ARG A 392 28.83 7.15 -7.74
CA ARG A 392 29.86 6.08 -7.80
C ARG A 392 30.08 5.58 -9.23
N MET A 393 29.02 5.50 -10.02
CA MET A 393 29.06 5.11 -11.43
C MET A 393 28.16 6.04 -12.23
N ILE A 394 28.68 6.64 -13.30
CA ILE A 394 27.90 7.58 -14.13
C ILE A 394 27.01 6.81 -15.11
N LEU A 395 27.61 5.94 -15.93
CA LEU A 395 26.90 5.18 -16.95
C LEU A 395 27.31 3.72 -16.90
N ASN A 396 26.32 2.83 -16.80
CA ASN A 396 26.47 1.39 -16.98
C ASN A 396 25.59 0.96 -18.15
N ALA A 397 26.20 0.52 -19.26
CA ALA A 397 25.48 0.04 -20.43
C ALA A 397 25.92 -1.38 -20.77
N ARG A 398 24.97 -2.32 -20.86
CA ARG A 398 25.23 -3.74 -21.17
C ARG A 398 24.26 -4.24 -22.22
N ASN A 399 24.75 -4.81 -23.32
CA ASN A 399 23.91 -5.23 -24.45
C ASN A 399 23.05 -4.08 -25.00
N THR A 400 23.65 -2.88 -25.03
CA THR A 400 23.01 -1.64 -25.50
C THR A 400 23.77 -1.10 -26.71
N THR A 401 23.07 -0.73 -27.78
CA THR A 401 23.67 -0.13 -29.00
C THR A 401 23.16 1.29 -29.25
N GLY A 402 23.82 2.05 -30.13
CA GLY A 402 23.29 3.34 -30.59
C GLY A 402 23.27 4.46 -29.54
N LEU A 403 24.20 4.46 -28.57
CA LEU A 403 24.29 5.54 -27.59
C LEU A 403 24.83 6.83 -28.23
N ASP A 404 23.97 7.82 -28.42
CA ASP A 404 24.36 9.17 -28.85
C ASP A 404 24.52 10.07 -27.62
N THR A 405 25.77 10.47 -27.35
CA THR A 405 26.13 11.37 -26.26
C THR A 405 26.52 12.78 -26.72
N LEU A 406 26.45 13.03 -28.03
CA LEU A 406 26.85 14.29 -28.66
C LEU A 406 25.65 15.11 -29.14
N ALA A 407 24.46 14.51 -29.22
CA ALA A 407 23.23 15.21 -29.57
C ALA A 407 22.99 16.44 -28.67
N ALA A 408 22.81 17.59 -29.32
CA ALA A 408 22.24 18.76 -28.67
C ALA A 408 20.75 18.53 -28.46
N ILE A 409 20.33 18.36 -27.20
CA ILE A 409 18.94 18.10 -26.82
C ILE A 409 18.39 19.38 -26.20
N SER A 410 17.22 19.83 -26.62
CA SER A 410 16.56 21.00 -26.02
C SER A 410 15.86 20.63 -24.72
N ARG A 411 15.88 21.53 -23.73
CA ARG A 411 15.03 21.40 -22.53
C ARG A 411 13.61 21.90 -22.86
N PRO A 412 12.56 21.11 -22.60
CA PRO A 412 11.17 21.55 -22.78
C PRO A 412 10.84 22.78 -21.93
N SER A 413 10.02 23.67 -22.48
CA SER A 413 9.48 24.79 -21.69
C SER A 413 8.44 24.28 -20.68
N PRO A 414 8.33 24.88 -19.49
CA PRO A 414 7.25 24.57 -18.56
C PRO A 414 5.88 24.69 -19.24
N PRO A 415 4.96 23.72 -19.04
CA PRO A 415 3.60 23.83 -19.55
C PRO A 415 2.91 25.11 -19.06
N ALA A 416 2.34 25.88 -19.98
CA ALA A 416 1.77 27.20 -19.67
C ALA A 416 0.61 27.15 -18.65
N PHE A 417 -0.13 26.04 -18.59
CA PHE A 417 -1.27 25.87 -17.67
C PHE A 417 -0.86 25.76 -16.19
N LEU A 418 0.43 25.57 -15.89
CA LEU A 418 0.92 25.50 -14.51
C LEU A 418 0.90 26.86 -13.79
N GLY A 419 0.97 27.97 -14.55
CA GLY A 419 0.97 29.31 -13.99
C GLY A 419 2.02 29.51 -12.89
N ASN A 420 1.60 30.05 -11.74
CA ASN A 420 2.44 30.28 -10.55
C ASN A 420 2.28 29.21 -9.46
N LEU A 421 1.62 28.07 -9.77
CA LEU A 421 1.42 27.01 -8.79
C LEU A 421 2.77 26.47 -8.32
N ARG A 422 2.86 26.17 -7.03
CA ARG A 422 4.01 25.49 -6.44
C ARG A 422 3.54 24.17 -5.89
N ARG A 423 4.34 23.13 -6.13
CA ARG A 423 4.09 21.81 -5.56
C ARG A 423 3.92 21.87 -4.03
N PRO A 424 2.99 21.09 -3.44
CA PRO A 424 2.90 20.94 -1.99
C PRO A 424 4.21 20.44 -1.39
N SER A 425 4.56 20.93 -0.20
CA SER A 425 5.76 20.48 0.54
C SER A 425 5.44 20.41 2.03
N PRO A 426 4.66 19.40 2.45
CA PRO A 426 4.33 19.20 3.86
C PRO A 426 5.60 18.85 4.66
N PRO A 427 5.64 19.13 5.98
CA PRO A 427 6.85 18.94 6.78
C PRO A 427 7.46 17.52 6.73
N LEU A 428 6.64 16.49 6.58
CA LEU A 428 7.10 15.09 6.51
C LEU A 428 7.72 14.72 5.16
N ALA A 429 7.32 15.36 4.04
CA ALA A 429 7.82 15.03 2.70
C ALA A 429 9.35 15.22 2.54
N GLY A 430 9.97 16.00 3.42
CA GLY A 430 11.42 16.22 3.43
C GLY A 430 12.24 15.27 4.30
N ARG A 431 11.60 14.34 5.03
CA ARG A 431 12.31 13.35 5.84
C ARG A 431 12.86 12.23 4.96
N ASP A 432 13.87 11.52 5.44
CA ASP A 432 14.33 10.31 4.74
C ASP A 432 13.44 9.10 5.07
N ARG A 433 13.68 7.98 4.37
CA ARG A 433 12.88 6.75 4.49
C ARG A 433 12.81 6.16 5.90
N SER A 434 13.67 6.55 6.84
CA SER A 434 13.52 6.15 8.25
C SER A 434 12.25 6.71 8.91
N ALA A 435 11.61 7.70 8.29
CA ALA A 435 10.30 8.20 8.72
C ALA A 435 9.12 7.31 8.30
N ILE A 436 9.35 6.35 7.38
CA ILE A 436 8.33 5.38 6.97
C ILE A 436 8.21 4.34 8.08
N ILE A 437 7.07 4.37 8.77
CA ILE A 437 6.72 3.41 9.81
C ILE A 437 5.40 2.79 9.40
N VAL A 438 5.39 1.48 9.25
CA VAL A 438 4.20 0.70 8.89
C VAL A 438 3.87 -0.22 10.04
N ASP A 439 2.67 -0.10 10.60
CA ASP A 439 2.16 -1.00 11.64
C ASP A 439 1.13 -1.99 11.09
N ASP A 440 0.48 -2.73 11.99
CA ASP A 440 -0.60 -3.67 11.69
C ASP A 440 -1.74 -3.07 10.83
N TRP A 441 -1.85 -1.74 10.74
CA TRP A 441 -2.90 -1.01 10.05
C TRP A 441 -2.35 -0.06 8.96
N GLY A 442 -1.09 -0.20 8.55
CA GLY A 442 -0.49 0.61 7.48
C GLY A 442 0.38 1.76 7.99
N PRO A 443 0.53 2.83 7.19
CA PRO A 443 1.52 3.87 7.45
C PRO A 443 1.09 4.75 8.63
N TYR A 444 2.05 5.05 9.50
CA TYR A 444 1.86 5.90 10.67
C TYR A 444 2.06 7.39 10.31
N ASP A 445 1.07 8.20 10.69
CA ASP A 445 0.93 9.61 10.28
C ASP A 445 1.70 10.62 11.13
N TRP A 446 2.34 10.18 12.21
CA TRP A 446 3.06 11.02 13.19
C TRP A 446 2.18 11.97 14.03
N GLU A 447 0.85 11.86 13.98
CA GLU A 447 -0.07 12.76 14.69
C GLU A 447 -0.34 12.32 16.14
N THR A 448 -0.15 11.03 16.46
CA THR A 448 -0.39 10.48 17.81
C THR A 448 0.84 9.78 18.36
N PRO A 449 1.20 9.90 19.66
CA PRO A 449 2.42 9.28 20.18
C PRO A 449 2.38 7.75 20.09
N LYS A 450 3.52 7.13 19.78
CA LYS A 450 3.64 5.67 19.57
C LYS A 450 4.94 5.11 20.14
N LEU A 451 4.90 3.86 20.61
CA LEU A 451 6.09 3.06 20.89
C LEU A 451 6.34 2.11 19.73
N TRP A 452 7.55 2.14 19.18
CA TRP A 452 7.89 1.34 18.00
C TRP A 452 9.21 0.57 18.20
N PRO A 453 9.27 -0.73 17.87
CA PRO A 453 10.52 -1.48 17.86
C PRO A 453 11.52 -0.89 16.86
N VAL A 454 12.81 -0.86 17.21
CA VAL A 454 13.83 -0.25 16.33
C VAL A 454 14.47 -1.26 15.38
N ASP A 455 14.82 -2.44 15.89
CA ASP A 455 15.66 -3.43 15.21
C ASP A 455 15.08 -4.85 15.27
N SER A 456 14.29 -5.15 16.29
CA SER A 456 13.61 -6.43 16.45
C SER A 456 12.43 -6.28 17.38
N THR A 457 11.44 -7.17 17.27
CA THR A 457 10.38 -7.40 18.27
C THR A 457 10.83 -8.36 19.39
N ARG A 458 12.00 -8.99 19.21
CA ARG A 458 12.44 -10.16 19.98
C ARG A 458 13.73 -9.95 20.78
N ALA A 459 14.50 -8.90 20.51
CA ALA A 459 15.75 -8.60 21.22
C ALA A 459 15.53 -8.41 22.74
N ILE A 460 16.54 -8.77 23.54
CA ILE A 460 16.56 -8.53 24.99
C ILE A 460 17.91 -7.90 25.35
N PRO A 461 17.95 -6.66 25.85
CA PRO A 461 16.80 -5.74 26.02
C PRO A 461 16.16 -5.36 24.68
N LEU A 462 14.84 -5.20 24.66
CA LEU A 462 14.10 -4.70 23.51
C LEU A 462 14.25 -3.19 23.43
N ARG A 463 14.53 -2.65 22.25
CA ARG A 463 14.66 -1.21 22.03
C ARG A 463 13.39 -0.66 21.40
N LEU A 464 12.72 0.22 22.12
CA LEU A 464 11.51 0.91 21.65
C LEU A 464 11.80 2.40 21.49
N VAL A 465 11.58 2.95 20.30
CA VAL A 465 11.61 4.40 20.09
C VAL A 465 10.24 5.00 20.37
N THR A 466 10.23 6.18 20.98
CA THR A 466 9.02 7.00 21.14
C THR A 466 8.85 7.89 19.91
N LEU A 467 7.75 7.72 19.18
CA LEU A 467 7.43 8.45 17.95
C LEU A 467 6.23 9.40 18.19
N GLY A 468 6.05 10.36 17.29
CA GLY A 468 4.88 11.25 17.24
C GLY A 468 5.20 12.72 17.46
N PRO A 469 4.19 13.52 17.87
CA PRO A 469 4.36 14.95 18.07
C PRO A 469 5.39 15.27 19.16
N GLY A 470 6.14 16.36 18.99
CA GLY A 470 7.14 16.77 19.96
C GLY A 470 6.54 16.99 21.36
N GLY A 471 7.12 16.35 22.38
CA GLY A 471 6.58 16.41 23.74
C GLY A 471 7.45 15.70 24.77
N ARG A 472 7.04 15.77 26.04
CA ARG A 472 7.60 14.96 27.13
C ARG A 472 6.69 13.78 27.40
N TRP A 473 7.28 12.61 27.62
CA TRP A 473 6.56 11.43 28.03
C TRP A 473 6.96 10.98 29.43
N ARG A 474 6.06 10.26 30.10
CA ARG A 474 6.29 9.60 31.38
C ARG A 474 5.69 8.21 31.38
N LEU A 475 6.26 7.33 32.20
CA LEU A 475 5.74 6.00 32.49
C LEU A 475 4.40 6.09 33.23
N VAL A 476 3.42 5.29 32.78
CA VAL A 476 2.12 5.13 33.42
C VAL A 476 2.06 3.79 34.13
N SER A 477 2.37 2.70 33.43
CA SER A 477 2.36 1.35 34.00
C SER A 477 3.32 0.41 33.26
N LEU A 478 3.68 -0.68 33.95
CA LEU A 478 4.50 -1.77 33.42
C LEU A 478 3.96 -3.10 33.95
N ARG A 479 3.95 -4.14 33.10
CA ARG A 479 3.63 -5.52 33.48
C ARG A 479 4.70 -6.44 32.89
N GLY A 480 5.24 -7.36 33.68
CA GLY A 480 6.18 -8.36 33.18
C GLY A 480 7.58 -7.81 32.80
N VAL A 481 7.92 -6.60 33.23
CA VAL A 481 9.21 -5.94 32.97
C VAL A 481 10.10 -5.95 34.22
N THR A 482 11.37 -6.35 34.07
CA THR A 482 12.39 -6.31 35.15
C THR A 482 13.08 -4.96 35.21
N THR A 483 13.48 -4.44 34.04
CA THR A 483 14.31 -3.23 33.97
C THR A 483 13.86 -2.37 32.81
N LEU A 484 13.79 -1.07 33.05
CA LEU A 484 13.49 -0.05 32.06
C LEU A 484 14.60 1.00 32.13
N SER A 485 15.24 1.29 31.00
CA SER A 485 16.35 2.27 30.97
C SER A 485 15.94 3.70 31.38
N ARG A 486 14.67 4.08 31.17
CA ARG A 486 14.13 5.40 31.50
C ARG A 486 12.63 5.31 31.79
N ALA A 487 12.17 6.03 32.82
CA ALA A 487 10.75 6.15 33.16
C ALA A 487 10.11 7.48 32.73
N ALA A 488 10.89 8.41 32.16
CA ALA A 488 10.41 9.64 31.56
C ALA A 488 11.43 10.14 30.52
N GLY A 489 11.00 10.97 29.58
CA GLY A 489 11.86 11.48 28.52
C GLY A 489 11.15 12.41 27.55
N ARG A 490 11.67 12.51 26.32
CA ARG A 490 11.10 13.28 25.21
C ARG A 490 10.77 12.36 24.04
N ILE A 491 9.73 12.70 23.28
CA ILE A 491 9.44 12.02 22.02
C ILE A 491 10.68 12.09 21.12
N GLY A 492 11.05 10.96 20.53
CA GLY A 492 12.34 10.71 19.86
C GLY A 492 13.33 9.89 20.69
N ASP A 493 13.13 9.77 22.00
CA ASP A 493 13.98 8.92 22.86
C ASP A 493 13.78 7.44 22.53
N THR A 494 14.86 6.65 22.63
CA THR A 494 14.81 5.18 22.63
C THR A 494 14.91 4.65 24.06
N ILE A 495 14.05 3.69 24.39
CA ILE A 495 13.94 3.04 25.68
C ILE A 495 14.32 1.57 25.52
N ALA A 496 15.31 1.11 26.28
CA ALA A 496 15.60 -0.31 26.46
C ALA A 496 14.70 -0.93 27.54
N VAL A 497 14.03 -2.04 27.19
CA VAL A 497 13.10 -2.81 28.03
C VAL A 497 13.65 -4.23 28.23
N THR A 498 13.87 -4.63 29.48
CA THR A 498 14.25 -6.01 29.82
C THR A 498 13.06 -6.69 30.49
N PRO A 499 12.35 -7.63 29.81
CA PRO A 499 11.27 -8.37 30.44
C PRO A 499 11.76 -9.29 31.57
N ARG A 500 10.86 -9.73 32.44
CA ARG A 500 11.16 -10.81 33.41
C ARG A 500 11.38 -12.11 32.66
N ARG A 501 12.25 -12.99 33.18
CA ARG A 501 12.62 -14.26 32.54
C ARG A 501 11.41 -15.17 32.27
N ASP A 502 10.41 -15.14 33.15
CA ASP A 502 9.14 -15.88 33.07
C ASP A 502 8.06 -15.13 32.26
N ALA A 503 8.35 -13.92 31.77
CA ALA A 503 7.39 -13.05 31.06
C ALA A 503 7.96 -12.52 29.73
N THR A 504 9.01 -13.13 29.18
CA THR A 504 9.67 -12.67 27.93
C THR A 504 8.70 -12.56 26.75
N GLY A 505 7.71 -13.45 26.71
CA GLY A 505 6.63 -13.47 25.72
C GLY A 505 5.31 -12.82 26.18
N ASN A 506 5.22 -12.26 27.39
CA ASN A 506 3.98 -11.62 27.86
C ASN A 506 4.27 -10.46 28.80
N TRP A 507 4.44 -9.28 28.24
CA TRP A 507 4.73 -8.06 29.00
C TRP A 507 4.16 -6.85 28.28
N GLU A 508 4.03 -5.75 29.02
CA GLU A 508 3.42 -4.52 28.53
C GLU A 508 4.06 -3.30 29.19
N LEU A 509 4.13 -2.23 28.43
CA LEU A 509 4.57 -0.91 28.86
C LEU A 509 3.55 0.13 28.37
N MET A 510 3.11 1.02 29.25
CA MET A 510 2.27 2.15 28.89
C MET A 510 2.91 3.46 29.32
N LEU A 511 2.94 4.42 28.40
CA LEU A 511 3.43 5.77 28.57
C LEU A 511 2.30 6.79 28.35
N GLU A 512 2.55 8.03 28.72
CA GLU A 512 1.67 9.16 28.46
C GLU A 512 2.49 10.37 27.99
N SER A 513 2.01 11.06 26.97
CA SER A 513 2.56 12.32 26.44
C SER A 513 1.41 13.25 26.07
N GLY A 514 1.42 14.49 26.58
CA GLY A 514 0.40 15.49 26.24
C GLY A 514 -1.04 15.09 26.62
N GLY A 515 -1.22 14.18 27.60
CA GLY A 515 -2.53 13.64 27.97
C GLY A 515 -2.96 12.40 27.17
N THR A 516 -2.25 12.05 26.09
CA THR A 516 -2.49 10.84 25.31
C THR A 516 -1.67 9.68 25.85
N ARG A 517 -2.33 8.55 26.13
CA ARG A 517 -1.67 7.30 26.52
C ARG A 517 -1.34 6.47 25.29
N PHE A 518 -0.19 5.82 25.32
CA PHE A 518 0.29 4.95 24.25
C PHE A 518 1.11 3.81 24.85
N SER A 519 1.01 2.63 24.26
CA SER A 519 1.59 1.42 24.84
C SER A 519 2.30 0.56 23.80
N TYR A 520 3.11 -0.36 24.31
CA TYR A 520 3.61 -1.50 23.56
C TYR A 520 3.38 -2.74 24.42
N ALA A 521 2.78 -3.76 23.82
CA ALA A 521 2.54 -5.04 24.46
C ALA A 521 3.12 -6.15 23.59
N ARG A 522 3.78 -7.12 24.22
CA ARG A 522 4.19 -8.37 23.58
C ARG A 522 3.36 -9.51 24.11
N PHE A 523 2.83 -10.31 23.20
CA PHE A 523 2.16 -11.57 23.49
C PHE A 523 2.59 -12.64 22.48
N GLU A 524 3.46 -13.53 22.92
CA GLU A 524 4.05 -14.66 22.19
C GLU A 524 4.28 -15.77 23.23
N PRO A 525 3.26 -16.58 23.56
CA PRO A 525 3.41 -17.63 24.57
C PRO A 525 4.51 -18.61 24.15
N ARG A 526 5.30 -19.07 25.13
CA ARG A 526 6.45 -19.93 24.85
C ARG A 526 5.99 -21.30 24.40
N ILE A 527 6.53 -21.74 23.26
CA ILE A 527 6.38 -23.10 22.75
C ILE A 527 7.78 -23.57 22.33
N ASP A 528 8.31 -24.55 23.05
CA ASP A 528 9.59 -25.17 22.68
C ASP A 528 9.31 -26.24 21.62
N TRP A 529 9.47 -25.89 20.34
CA TRP A 529 9.14 -26.78 19.22
C TRP A 529 10.23 -27.81 18.99
N SER A 530 9.84 -29.09 18.89
CA SER A 530 10.65 -30.16 18.35
C SER A 530 10.28 -30.36 16.88
N VAL A 531 11.17 -29.96 15.96
CA VAL A 531 10.91 -29.92 14.51
C VAL A 531 11.75 -30.94 13.76
N ARG A 532 11.11 -31.81 12.99
CA ARG A 532 11.78 -32.75 12.07
C ARG A 532 11.56 -32.27 10.64
N PHE A 533 12.63 -32.21 9.85
CA PHE A 533 12.57 -31.87 8.43
C PHE A 533 12.76 -33.13 7.59
N SER A 534 12.07 -33.19 6.47
CA SER A 534 12.19 -34.26 5.48
C SER A 534 12.30 -33.65 4.09
N ASP A 535 13.05 -34.28 3.19
CA ASP A 535 13.11 -33.88 1.77
C ASP A 535 12.77 -35.07 0.86
N SER A 536 12.54 -34.79 -0.42
CA SER A 536 12.19 -35.79 -1.43
C SER A 536 13.38 -36.66 -1.89
N SER A 537 14.60 -36.45 -1.38
CA SER A 537 15.81 -37.11 -1.88
C SER A 537 15.97 -38.56 -1.41
N GLY A 538 15.13 -39.02 -0.47
CA GLY A 538 15.19 -40.38 0.07
C GLY A 538 16.47 -40.71 0.84
N VAL A 539 17.37 -39.75 1.01
CA VAL A 539 18.54 -39.83 1.88
C VAL A 539 18.09 -39.51 3.30
N VAL A 540 18.62 -40.21 4.29
CA VAL A 540 18.49 -39.78 5.70
C VAL A 540 19.29 -38.49 5.85
N SER A 541 18.65 -37.37 5.53
CA SER A 541 19.22 -36.04 5.67
C SER A 541 19.48 -35.75 7.15
N PRO A 542 20.43 -34.86 7.49
CA PRO A 542 20.56 -34.30 8.84
C PRO A 542 19.25 -33.68 9.38
N GLY A 543 18.24 -33.46 8.53
CA GLY A 543 16.88 -33.03 8.87
C GLY A 543 16.03 -34.06 9.65
N ALA A 544 16.39 -35.34 9.64
CA ALA A 544 15.64 -36.38 10.37
C ALA A 544 15.78 -36.26 11.90
N THR A 545 16.85 -35.62 12.38
CA THR A 545 17.05 -35.38 13.82
C THR A 545 16.22 -34.16 14.24
N PRO A 546 15.38 -34.27 15.29
CA PRO A 546 14.60 -33.14 15.77
C PRO A 546 15.49 -31.95 16.12
N ARG A 547 15.15 -30.77 15.61
CA ARG A 547 15.74 -29.49 16.00
C ARG A 547 14.80 -28.76 16.95
N GLY A 548 15.36 -28.24 18.04
CA GLY A 548 14.66 -27.32 18.92
C GLY A 548 14.53 -25.95 18.26
N LEU A 549 13.31 -25.48 18.00
CA LEU A 549 13.04 -24.11 17.56
C LEU A 549 12.21 -23.37 18.60
N PRO A 550 12.50 -22.10 18.90
CA PRO A 550 11.71 -21.31 19.83
C PRO A 550 10.36 -20.87 19.23
N ARG A 551 10.16 -21.05 17.92
CA ARG A 551 8.96 -20.67 17.16
C ARG A 551 8.91 -21.37 15.80
N LEU A 552 7.74 -21.35 15.17
CA LEU A 552 7.55 -21.63 13.76
C LEU A 552 7.30 -20.29 13.06
N ASP A 553 8.36 -19.75 12.48
CA ASP A 553 8.36 -18.46 11.75
C ASP A 553 9.50 -18.54 10.73
N MET A 554 9.15 -18.98 9.53
CA MET A 554 10.05 -19.29 8.43
C MET A 554 9.57 -18.50 7.22
N MET A 555 10.44 -17.64 6.70
CA MET A 555 10.11 -16.80 5.56
C MET A 555 11.33 -16.48 4.69
N TRP A 556 11.34 -16.96 3.45
CA TRP A 556 12.41 -16.68 2.49
C TRP A 556 12.10 -17.20 1.08
N TYR A 557 12.72 -16.57 0.07
CA TYR A 557 12.80 -17.18 -1.27
C TYR A 557 13.91 -18.24 -1.38
N ARG A 558 15.06 -18.01 -0.74
CA ARG A 558 16.18 -18.96 -0.70
C ARG A 558 16.52 -19.31 0.75
N PRO A 559 16.77 -20.60 1.07
CA PRO A 559 17.11 -21.00 2.43
C PRO A 559 18.28 -20.18 2.98
N PRO A 560 18.13 -19.49 4.12
CA PRO A 560 19.22 -18.74 4.73
C PRO A 560 20.25 -19.72 5.34
N PRO A 561 21.43 -19.25 5.76
CA PRO A 561 22.51 -20.11 6.25
C PRO A 561 22.10 -21.13 7.34
N ALA A 562 21.18 -20.76 8.24
CA ALA A 562 20.67 -21.66 9.29
C ALA A 562 19.88 -22.87 8.74
N TYR A 563 19.35 -22.75 7.52
CA TYR A 563 18.54 -23.73 6.82
C TYR A 563 19.17 -24.19 5.48
N ALA A 564 20.47 -23.95 5.27
CA ALA A 564 21.17 -24.30 4.03
C ALA A 564 21.21 -25.81 3.70
N PHE A 565 20.75 -26.66 4.63
CA PHE A 565 20.59 -28.11 4.42
C PHE A 565 19.26 -28.46 3.73
N LEU A 566 18.34 -27.51 3.56
CA LEU A 566 17.09 -27.70 2.83
C LEU A 566 17.26 -27.30 1.35
N PRO A 567 16.64 -28.03 0.42
CA PRO A 567 16.44 -27.55 -0.95
C PRO A 567 15.48 -26.34 -0.97
N GLN A 568 15.41 -25.64 -2.12
CA GLN A 568 14.47 -24.52 -2.28
C GLN A 568 13.01 -24.97 -2.18
N GLY A 569 12.68 -26.13 -2.74
CA GLY A 569 11.34 -26.73 -2.69
C GLY A 569 11.38 -28.24 -2.47
N ASN A 570 10.22 -28.88 -2.44
CA ASN A 570 10.04 -30.32 -2.22
C ASN A 570 10.58 -30.85 -0.89
N TRP A 571 10.31 -30.12 0.19
CA TRP A 571 10.61 -30.54 1.55
C TRP A 571 9.39 -30.39 2.45
N SER A 572 9.39 -31.04 3.60
CA SER A 572 8.33 -30.94 4.60
C SER A 572 8.89 -30.86 6.00
N LEU A 573 8.06 -30.45 6.94
CA LEU A 573 8.37 -30.54 8.36
C LEU A 573 7.20 -31.10 9.16
N THR A 574 7.54 -31.70 10.29
CA THR A 574 6.61 -32.00 11.38
C THR A 574 7.15 -31.37 12.64
N ALA A 575 6.36 -30.52 13.28
CA ALA A 575 6.69 -29.86 14.53
C ALA A 575 5.72 -30.28 15.63
N THR A 576 6.23 -30.50 16.84
CA THR A 576 5.40 -30.73 18.02
C THR A 576 5.85 -29.83 19.15
N GLY A 577 4.91 -29.27 19.90
CA GLY A 577 5.20 -28.44 21.07
C GLY A 577 4.04 -28.44 22.07
N THR A 578 4.32 -27.95 23.26
CA THR A 578 3.31 -27.75 24.31
C THR A 578 3.27 -26.28 24.67
N VAL A 579 2.06 -25.75 24.83
CA VAL A 579 1.81 -24.39 25.32
C VAL A 579 0.96 -24.46 26.57
N ASN A 580 1.19 -23.55 27.52
CA ASN A 580 0.30 -23.32 28.64
C ASN A 580 -0.23 -21.88 28.58
N LEU A 581 -1.55 -21.73 28.51
CA LEU A 581 -2.22 -20.44 28.34
C LEU A 581 -2.97 -20.05 29.60
N GLU A 582 -2.72 -18.84 30.10
CA GLU A 582 -3.47 -18.25 31.22
C GLU A 582 -4.95 -18.07 30.86
N PRO A 583 -5.87 -17.96 31.84
CA PRO A 583 -7.29 -17.70 31.59
C PRO A 583 -7.53 -16.57 30.58
N GLY A 584 -8.26 -16.88 29.51
CA GLY A 584 -8.52 -15.95 28.41
C GLY A 584 -9.09 -16.65 27.19
N THR A 585 -9.44 -15.87 26.18
CA THR A 585 -9.83 -16.34 24.85
C THR A 585 -8.64 -16.17 23.91
N TYR A 586 -8.34 -17.20 23.11
CA TYR A 586 -7.22 -17.18 22.18
C TYR A 586 -7.59 -17.84 20.86
N SER A 587 -6.80 -17.54 19.84
CA SER A 587 -6.83 -18.22 18.56
C SER A 587 -5.42 -18.62 18.14
N ILE A 588 -5.26 -19.85 17.66
CA ILE A 588 -4.13 -20.24 16.80
C ILE A 588 -4.33 -19.50 15.48
N ARG A 589 -3.27 -18.89 14.97
CA ARG A 589 -3.21 -18.29 13.63
C ARG A 589 -2.04 -18.92 12.88
N THR A 590 -2.30 -19.44 11.68
CA THR A 590 -1.22 -19.78 10.75
C THR A 590 -1.19 -18.79 9.60
N ILE A 591 0.01 -18.46 9.14
CA ILE A 591 0.25 -17.84 7.84
C ILE A 591 1.13 -18.81 7.08
N SER A 592 0.64 -19.32 5.95
CA SER A 592 1.43 -20.25 5.16
C SER A 592 1.10 -20.21 3.69
N ASP A 593 2.09 -20.53 2.87
CA ASP A 593 1.93 -20.99 1.50
C ASP A 593 2.00 -22.52 1.42
N ASP A 594 1.81 -23.04 0.21
CA ASP A 594 1.82 -24.45 -0.12
C ASP A 594 0.83 -25.30 0.70
N ALA A 595 1.23 -25.86 1.83
CA ALA A 595 0.33 -26.71 2.60
C ALA A 595 0.68 -26.75 4.08
N VAL A 596 -0.35 -26.63 4.93
CA VAL A 596 -0.25 -26.72 6.39
C VAL A 596 -1.39 -27.53 7.00
N ARG A 597 -1.07 -28.22 8.10
CA ARG A 597 -2.05 -28.80 9.02
C ARG A 597 -1.67 -28.52 10.46
N VAL A 598 -2.67 -28.26 11.29
CA VAL A 598 -2.48 -28.06 12.74
C VAL A 598 -3.42 -28.96 13.52
N TRP A 599 -2.87 -29.69 14.48
CA TRP A 599 -3.62 -30.45 15.47
C TRP A 599 -3.49 -29.80 16.84
N LEU A 600 -4.62 -29.69 17.53
CA LEU A 600 -4.75 -29.28 18.93
C LEU A 600 -5.25 -30.48 19.73
N ASP A 601 -4.47 -30.98 20.69
CA ASP A 601 -4.80 -32.14 21.52
C ASP A 601 -5.28 -33.37 20.73
N SER A 602 -4.60 -33.63 19.60
CA SER A 602 -4.89 -34.70 18.63
C SER A 602 -6.07 -34.44 17.69
N ALA A 603 -6.86 -33.39 17.89
CA ALA A 603 -7.90 -32.98 16.95
C ALA A 603 -7.30 -32.11 15.83
N LEU A 604 -7.59 -32.42 14.57
CA LEU A 604 -7.20 -31.58 13.42
C LEU A 604 -8.07 -30.32 13.41
N VAL A 605 -7.45 -29.16 13.57
CA VAL A 605 -8.14 -27.86 13.70
C VAL A 605 -7.90 -26.89 12.54
N ILE A 606 -6.82 -27.09 11.77
CA ILE A 606 -6.55 -26.41 10.50
C ILE A 606 -6.11 -27.49 9.50
N ASP A 607 -6.77 -27.57 8.34
CA ASP A 607 -6.48 -28.52 7.27
C ASP A 607 -6.45 -27.82 5.91
N ALA A 608 -5.29 -27.28 5.55
CA ALA A 608 -5.01 -26.66 4.26
C ALA A 608 -3.90 -27.46 3.55
N TRP A 609 -4.17 -28.73 3.23
CA TRP A 609 -3.16 -29.66 2.70
C TRP A 609 -3.06 -29.69 1.16
N THR A 610 -3.63 -28.70 0.49
CA THR A 610 -3.55 -28.52 -0.97
C THR A 610 -2.69 -27.29 -1.26
N PRO A 611 -1.67 -27.37 -2.14
CA PRO A 611 -0.86 -26.23 -2.55
C PRO A 611 -1.68 -24.95 -2.76
N HIS A 612 -1.35 -23.91 -2.01
CA HIS A 612 -2.03 -22.61 -2.03
C HIS A 612 -1.03 -21.45 -1.93
N GLU A 613 -1.42 -20.27 -2.37
CA GLU A 613 -0.69 -19.03 -2.08
C GLU A 613 -0.67 -18.74 -0.58
N SER A 614 0.16 -17.78 -0.15
CA SER A 614 0.18 -17.35 1.24
C SER A 614 -1.21 -16.92 1.72
N GLN A 615 -1.70 -17.59 2.76
CA GLN A 615 -3.04 -17.37 3.33
C GLN A 615 -3.01 -17.40 4.85
N VAL A 616 -4.05 -16.84 5.49
CA VAL A 616 -4.21 -16.81 6.94
C VAL A 616 -5.35 -17.71 7.39
N ASP A 617 -5.03 -18.68 8.25
CA ASP A 617 -6.01 -19.58 8.86
C ASP A 617 -6.05 -19.41 10.37
N TYR A 618 -7.19 -19.76 10.97
CA TYR A 618 -7.43 -19.59 12.40
C TYR A 618 -8.18 -20.77 13.02
N ALA A 619 -7.79 -21.15 14.22
CA ALA A 619 -8.51 -22.13 15.05
C ALA A 619 -8.63 -21.62 16.50
N PRO A 620 -9.78 -21.80 17.18
CA PRO A 620 -9.90 -21.43 18.59
C PRO A 620 -9.01 -22.31 19.46
N ILE A 621 -8.44 -21.73 20.52
CA ILE A 621 -7.72 -22.45 21.57
C ILE A 621 -8.09 -21.87 22.93
N THR A 622 -8.31 -22.75 23.92
CA THR A 622 -8.71 -22.35 25.27
C THR A 622 -7.52 -22.07 26.16
N ALA A 623 -7.77 -21.58 27.37
CA ALA A 623 -6.77 -21.55 28.42
C ALA A 623 -6.42 -22.98 28.92
N GLY A 624 -5.24 -23.14 29.49
CA GLY A 624 -4.70 -24.41 29.98
C GLY A 624 -3.51 -24.93 29.16
N GLU A 625 -3.07 -26.13 29.52
CA GLU A 625 -2.01 -26.84 28.80
C GLU A 625 -2.58 -27.52 27.55
N HIS A 626 -1.93 -27.31 26.41
CA HIS A 626 -2.32 -27.84 25.12
C HIS A 626 -1.12 -28.39 24.35
N LYS A 627 -1.32 -29.52 23.66
CA LYS A 627 -0.35 -30.10 22.73
C LYS A 627 -0.66 -29.67 21.31
N LEU A 628 0.34 -29.16 20.61
CA LEU A 628 0.26 -28.77 19.22
C LEU A 628 1.11 -29.70 18.36
N ARG A 629 0.57 -30.10 17.21
CA ARG A 629 1.33 -30.67 16.11
C ARG A 629 1.09 -29.83 14.86
N VAL A 630 2.14 -29.53 14.12
CA VAL A 630 2.08 -28.85 12.83
C VAL A 630 2.75 -29.73 11.80
N GLU A 631 2.09 -29.91 10.66
CA GLU A 631 2.71 -30.44 9.45
C GLU A 631 2.71 -29.34 8.40
N TYR A 632 3.82 -29.18 7.69
CA TYR A 632 3.95 -28.22 6.59
C TYR A 632 4.72 -28.85 5.44
N ARG A 633 4.38 -28.47 4.22
CA ARG A 633 5.06 -28.95 3.01
C ARG A 633 5.35 -27.78 2.09
N GLN A 634 6.62 -27.62 1.74
CA GLN A 634 7.06 -26.77 0.65
C GLN A 634 7.04 -27.55 -0.67
N VAL A 635 6.40 -27.00 -1.69
CA VAL A 635 6.43 -27.49 -3.07
C VAL A 635 7.54 -26.78 -3.85
N ASP A 636 7.45 -25.47 -4.03
CA ASP A 636 8.44 -24.65 -4.76
C ASP A 636 8.37 -23.17 -4.38
N GLY A 637 9.21 -22.32 -4.97
CA GLY A 637 9.05 -20.87 -4.84
C GLY A 637 9.42 -20.28 -3.46
N TRP A 638 8.53 -19.44 -2.95
CA TRP A 638 8.67 -18.75 -1.66
C TRP A 638 8.31 -19.70 -0.52
N VAL A 639 8.96 -19.56 0.63
CA VAL A 639 8.59 -20.25 1.87
C VAL A 639 7.91 -19.26 2.78
N GLU A 640 6.69 -19.53 3.22
CA GLU A 640 6.03 -18.84 4.32
C GLU A 640 5.39 -19.87 5.26
N LEU A 641 5.85 -19.90 6.51
CA LEU A 641 5.21 -20.63 7.60
C LEU A 641 5.38 -19.84 8.89
N ARG A 642 4.27 -19.32 9.41
CA ARG A 642 4.18 -18.74 10.74
C ARG A 642 3.06 -19.39 11.51
N LEU A 643 3.30 -19.76 12.77
CA LEU A 643 2.24 -20.10 13.72
C LEU A 643 2.34 -19.18 14.94
N ASP A 644 1.27 -18.42 15.16
CA ASP A 644 1.10 -17.54 16.32
C ASP A 644 -0.08 -18.02 17.18
N ILE A 645 -0.04 -17.70 18.47
CA ILE A 645 -1.23 -17.69 19.32
C ILE A 645 -1.55 -16.24 19.64
N THR A 646 -2.74 -15.81 19.24
CA THR A 646 -3.24 -14.44 19.40
C THR A 646 -4.30 -14.39 20.48
N ARG A 647 -4.44 -13.25 21.15
CA ARG A 647 -5.53 -13.02 22.11
C ARG A 647 -6.82 -12.70 21.36
N GLY A 648 -7.92 -13.22 21.89
CA GLY A 648 -9.27 -13.01 21.37
C GLY A 648 -9.68 -13.99 20.27
N SER A 649 -10.88 -13.76 19.76
CA SER A 649 -11.51 -14.53 18.69
C SER A 649 -11.60 -13.76 17.36
N ALA A 650 -11.10 -12.52 17.33
CA ALA A 650 -11.09 -11.69 16.12
C ALA A 650 -10.24 -12.35 15.03
N ARG A 651 -10.72 -12.28 13.79
CA ARG A 651 -10.05 -12.87 12.63
C ARG A 651 -9.94 -11.81 11.55
N SER A 652 -8.70 -11.53 11.13
CA SER A 652 -8.46 -10.72 9.95
C SER A 652 -8.02 -11.64 8.82
N PRO A 653 -8.72 -11.63 7.66
CA PRO A 653 -8.28 -12.37 6.50
C PRO A 653 -7.04 -11.75 5.84
N GLY A 654 -6.61 -10.56 6.28
CA GLY A 654 -5.54 -9.81 5.64
C GLY A 654 -5.98 -9.12 4.37
N SER A 655 -5.00 -8.89 3.50
CA SER A 655 -5.27 -8.26 2.22
C SER A 655 -6.05 -9.22 1.33
N PRO A 656 -7.00 -8.72 0.53
CA PRO A 656 -7.62 -9.55 -0.50
C PRO A 656 -6.53 -10.08 -1.44
N GLY A 657 -6.44 -11.40 -1.56
CA GLY A 657 -5.38 -12.05 -2.34
C GLY A 657 -5.39 -11.70 -3.84
N PRO A 658 -4.35 -12.14 -4.56
CA PRO A 658 -4.34 -12.09 -6.02
C PRO A 658 -5.51 -12.92 -6.60
N HIS A 659 -6.02 -12.51 -7.75
CA HIS A 659 -7.03 -13.25 -8.53
C HIS A 659 -6.39 -13.99 -9.68
#